data_AF-A0A9Q5HVH3-F1
#
_entry.id   AF-A0A9Q5HVH3-F1
#
_cell.length_a   1.000
_cell.length_b   1.000
_cell.length_c   1.000
_cell.angle_alpha   90.00
_cell.angle_beta   90.00
_cell.angle_gamma   90.00
#
_symmetry.space_group_name_H-M   'P 1'
#
loop_
_entity.id
_entity.type
_entity.pdbx_description
1 polymer ?
#
loop_
_entity_poly.entity_id
_entity_poly.type
_entity_poly.pdbx_seq_one_letter_code
_entity_poly.pdbx_strand_id
1 'polypeptide(L)'
;MAVEAYHIAQRQPNGERLGLRKISSMYEGVTVGTLRNRVAGKRSIGEFNTTKHLLREEDERQLTMLIQISSDRGIPYTRDDIRQAANALLKARYGADIKPVGRHFVSRYLERHYSELKTYWSRHLDTQRADSLNPAAVKKWFSLIKSEIVDKNIPPELIFGMDESGFPPTNDASLRCIGRVGKKNQHRRGGGNRENVTALVTICADGTYVEPLVVFKAKYIMSKWTENNVANIKFTKSANGWTTAEIALLWFKDHFEPATRQKANGRTRVLLVDNHSSHYSLELLYEATKCNVDILGYPPHCTHALQGLDVVCFAKMKRIWQTLIRDFESRASRNVGKQDFLQLFGRAFLLAFDSNTVRSAFRVTGVCPFNPGAISADQLKPSEVSSTMAQFPLPLASPVRRILAIVHQQPPTSFDVDKSTHQPAPATVRHTSTSPSSTSALIADETIPVNPILLRELELAERITREYENDATEVLDRAVDPAQFTPTKRVRSMYASLSMSQSAGFLVSKEKLTSSHSLPPPVIEKIPTSCKPDWKSIENCLDRLRVGKTMEEEVAELTKNLKKVQLTAAVNRSIAEAAQAQLTLAALHNTKLQAALNEKENAKSTDNVRIFDDGLPRVWTTPDCILQVEKCKEAKEKEAAEKEERKNNAKHRRDVRDAVEAEWKKTKAHHAEELRKWEAKRSRWTEEGLPRKHWDPKPTRPTKKQVQQSMVGTENDAESDEGTESD
;
A
#
# COMPACT_ATOMS: atom_id res chain seq x y z
N MET A 1 -11.38 -44.58 -30.16
CA MET A 1 -11.06 -44.67 -31.61
C MET A 1 -10.20 -45.89 -31.97
N ALA A 2 -8.86 -45.84 -32.10
CA ALA A 2 -8.10 -47.01 -32.62
C ALA A 2 -8.17 -48.28 -31.74
N VAL A 3 -8.17 -48.13 -30.40
CA VAL A 3 -8.35 -49.25 -29.44
C VAL A 3 -9.73 -49.89 -29.57
N GLU A 4 -10.74 -49.04 -29.76
CA GLU A 4 -12.14 -49.43 -29.90
C GLU A 4 -12.39 -50.16 -31.22
N ALA A 5 -11.79 -49.67 -32.32
CA ALA A 5 -11.76 -50.36 -33.61
C ALA A 5 -11.09 -51.75 -33.50
N TYR A 6 -10.05 -51.89 -32.68
CA TYR A 6 -9.45 -53.20 -32.38
C TYR A 6 -10.42 -54.13 -31.64
N HIS A 7 -11.09 -53.65 -30.59
CA HIS A 7 -12.08 -54.46 -29.88
C HIS A 7 -13.28 -54.86 -30.74
N ILE A 8 -13.72 -53.99 -31.66
CA ILE A 8 -14.78 -54.28 -32.63
C ILE A 8 -14.30 -55.35 -33.62
N ALA A 9 -13.09 -55.24 -34.15
CA ALA A 9 -12.55 -56.23 -35.10
C ALA A 9 -12.31 -57.62 -34.49
N GLN A 10 -12.07 -57.70 -33.18
CA GLN A 10 -11.93 -58.98 -32.48
C GLN A 10 -13.27 -59.68 -32.21
N ARG A 11 -14.40 -58.99 -32.36
CA ARG A 11 -15.75 -59.55 -32.26
C ARG A 11 -16.23 -60.19 -33.58
N GLN A 12 -15.50 -60.00 -34.67
CA GLN A 12 -15.80 -60.59 -35.98
C GLN A 12 -15.41 -62.09 -36.03
N PRO A 13 -16.06 -62.90 -36.89
CA PRO A 13 -15.73 -64.31 -37.09
C PRO A 13 -14.27 -64.52 -37.53
N ASN A 14 -13.70 -65.70 -37.24
CA ASN A 14 -12.26 -65.97 -37.29
C ASN A 14 -11.55 -65.61 -38.63
N GLY A 15 -12.26 -65.54 -39.75
CA GLY A 15 -11.72 -65.14 -41.05
C GLY A 15 -11.59 -63.62 -41.28
N GLU A 16 -12.29 -62.79 -40.51
CA GLU A 16 -12.38 -61.33 -40.70
C GLU A 16 -11.67 -60.52 -39.60
N ARG A 17 -11.06 -61.20 -38.64
CA ARG A 17 -10.37 -60.54 -37.52
C ARG A 17 -9.15 -59.77 -37.99
N LEU A 18 -9.18 -58.46 -37.75
CA LEU A 18 -8.04 -57.59 -38.03
C LEU A 18 -7.07 -57.58 -36.84
N GLY A 19 -5.81 -57.94 -37.10
CA GLY A 19 -4.74 -57.86 -36.11
C GLY A 19 -4.26 -56.44 -35.85
N LEU A 20 -3.56 -56.23 -34.72
CA LEU A 20 -3.05 -54.92 -34.27
C LEU A 20 -2.25 -54.16 -35.35
N ARG A 21 -1.52 -54.85 -36.22
CA ARG A 21 -0.74 -54.20 -37.30
C ARG A 21 -1.64 -53.56 -38.36
N LYS A 22 -2.70 -54.26 -38.75
CA LYS A 22 -3.63 -53.81 -39.81
C LYS A 22 -4.52 -52.67 -39.33
N ILE A 23 -4.83 -52.65 -38.04
CA ILE A 23 -5.57 -51.53 -37.41
C ILE A 23 -4.65 -50.33 -37.18
N SER A 24 -3.42 -50.55 -36.72
CA SER A 24 -2.42 -49.48 -36.60
C SER A 24 -2.15 -48.77 -37.94
N SER A 25 -2.14 -49.47 -39.07
CA SER A 25 -1.96 -48.85 -40.39
C SER A 25 -3.18 -48.05 -40.89
N MET A 26 -4.36 -48.23 -40.28
CA MET A 26 -5.57 -47.47 -40.61
C MET A 26 -5.65 -46.12 -39.87
N TYR A 27 -4.80 -45.89 -38.86
CA TYR A 27 -4.80 -44.67 -38.06
C TYR A 27 -3.44 -43.99 -38.14
N GLU A 28 -3.41 -42.82 -38.76
CA GLU A 28 -2.19 -42.03 -38.93
C GLU A 28 -1.58 -41.63 -37.57
N GLY A 29 -0.27 -41.81 -37.42
CA GLY A 29 0.46 -41.50 -36.18
C GLY A 29 0.34 -42.53 -35.05
N VAL A 30 -0.41 -43.63 -35.21
CA VAL A 30 -0.55 -44.69 -34.20
C VAL A 30 0.37 -45.86 -34.52
N THR A 31 1.42 -46.07 -33.71
CA THR A 31 2.29 -47.25 -33.86
C THR A 31 1.66 -48.51 -33.26
N VAL A 32 2.03 -49.68 -33.79
CA VAL A 32 1.55 -50.99 -33.32
C VAL A 32 1.87 -51.20 -31.84
N GLY A 33 3.03 -50.72 -31.38
CA GLY A 33 3.45 -50.79 -29.97
C GLY A 33 2.57 -49.94 -29.06
N THR A 34 2.24 -48.72 -29.49
CA THR A 34 1.32 -47.83 -28.76
C THR A 34 -0.07 -48.44 -28.66
N LEU A 35 -0.61 -48.97 -29.77
CA LEU A 35 -1.93 -49.60 -29.79
C LEU A 35 -1.99 -50.85 -28.90
N ARG A 36 -0.97 -51.72 -28.97
CA ARG A 36 -0.85 -52.91 -28.12
C ARG A 36 -0.86 -52.54 -26.63
N ASN A 37 -0.09 -51.51 -26.24
CA ASN A 37 -0.02 -51.06 -24.85
C ASN A 37 -1.37 -50.52 -24.37
N ARG A 38 -2.08 -49.74 -25.20
CA ARG A 38 -3.39 -49.19 -24.86
C ARG A 38 -4.48 -50.25 -24.74
N VAL A 39 -4.49 -51.25 -25.63
CA VAL A 39 -5.41 -52.41 -25.58
C VAL A 39 -5.15 -53.26 -24.32
N ALA A 40 -3.90 -53.37 -23.88
CA ALA A 40 -3.53 -54.03 -22.62
C ALA A 40 -3.83 -53.19 -21.35
N GLY A 41 -4.58 -52.08 -21.49
CA GLY A 41 -4.97 -51.22 -20.37
C GLY A 41 -3.86 -50.31 -19.82
N LYS A 42 -2.70 -50.22 -20.49
CA LYS A 42 -1.62 -49.31 -20.05
C LYS A 42 -1.99 -47.86 -20.39
N ARG A 43 -1.86 -46.98 -19.40
CA ARG A 43 -2.09 -45.53 -19.53
C ARG A 43 -0.99 -44.89 -20.38
N SER A 44 -1.28 -43.77 -21.02
CA SER A 44 -0.21 -42.99 -21.66
C SER A 44 0.72 -42.38 -20.62
N ILE A 45 1.94 -42.03 -21.05
CA ILE A 45 2.84 -41.20 -20.26
C ILE A 45 2.19 -39.86 -19.90
N GLY A 46 1.37 -39.28 -20.79
CA GLY A 46 0.58 -38.08 -20.50
C GLY A 46 -0.40 -38.28 -19.34
N GLU A 47 -1.25 -39.31 -19.42
CA GLU A 47 -2.22 -39.66 -18.36
C GLU A 47 -1.55 -40.04 -17.03
N PHE A 48 -0.44 -40.77 -17.09
CA PHE A 48 0.36 -41.10 -15.90
C PHE A 48 1.02 -39.86 -15.29
N ASN A 49 1.48 -38.92 -16.13
CA ASN A 49 2.05 -37.67 -15.65
C ASN A 49 0.96 -36.74 -15.08
N THR A 50 -0.26 -36.73 -15.62
CA THR A 50 -1.39 -35.98 -15.04
C THR A 50 -1.71 -36.43 -13.62
N THR A 51 -1.55 -37.73 -13.31
CA THR A 51 -1.70 -38.24 -11.94
C THR A 51 -0.58 -37.84 -10.97
N LYS A 52 0.49 -37.19 -11.45
CA LYS A 52 1.64 -36.74 -10.65
C LYS A 52 1.65 -35.22 -10.38
N HIS A 53 0.63 -34.48 -10.79
CA HIS A 53 0.55 -33.06 -10.47
C HIS A 53 0.25 -32.88 -8.99
N LEU A 54 1.08 -32.08 -8.30
CA LEU A 54 0.87 -31.76 -6.89
C LEU A 54 -0.32 -30.80 -6.71
N LEU A 55 -0.47 -29.83 -7.61
CA LEU A 55 -1.61 -28.91 -7.63
C LEU A 55 -2.69 -29.44 -8.58
N ARG A 56 -3.96 -29.29 -8.18
CA ARG A 56 -5.10 -29.58 -9.06
C ARG A 56 -5.27 -28.44 -10.05
N GLU A 57 -6.01 -28.68 -11.11
CA GLU A 57 -6.33 -27.66 -12.12
C GLU A 57 -7.01 -26.42 -11.50
N GLU A 58 -7.91 -26.63 -10.54
CA GLU A 58 -8.55 -25.54 -9.79
C GLU A 58 -7.55 -24.72 -8.98
N ASP A 59 -6.58 -25.37 -8.33
CA ASP A 59 -5.56 -24.69 -7.54
C ASP A 59 -4.60 -23.88 -8.46
N GLU A 60 -4.31 -24.38 -9.67
CA GLU A 60 -3.53 -23.64 -10.67
C GLU A 60 -4.30 -22.44 -11.25
N ARG A 61 -5.62 -22.55 -11.45
CA ARG A 61 -6.46 -21.41 -11.87
C ARG A 61 -6.47 -20.31 -10.80
N GLN A 62 -6.63 -20.68 -9.53
CA GLN A 62 -6.60 -19.74 -8.41
C GLN A 62 -5.25 -19.03 -8.32
N LEU A 63 -4.15 -19.77 -8.48
CA LEU A 63 -2.81 -19.21 -8.47
C LEU A 63 -2.59 -18.25 -9.65
N THR A 64 -3.13 -18.56 -10.83
CA THR A 64 -3.05 -17.69 -12.03
C THR A 64 -3.82 -16.40 -11.81
N MET A 65 -5.05 -16.49 -11.32
CA MET A 65 -5.89 -15.33 -11.00
C MET A 65 -5.23 -14.43 -9.95
N LEU A 66 -4.62 -15.03 -8.91
CA LEU A 66 -3.88 -14.29 -7.89
C LEU A 66 -2.69 -13.52 -8.48
N ILE A 67 -1.92 -14.15 -9.38
CA ILE A 67 -0.78 -13.53 -10.06
C ILE A 67 -1.24 -12.34 -10.92
N GLN A 68 -2.34 -12.50 -11.67
CA GLN A 68 -2.91 -11.45 -12.52
C GLN A 68 -3.38 -10.25 -11.68
N ILE A 69 -4.23 -10.49 -10.68
CA ILE A 69 -4.75 -9.44 -9.79
C ILE A 69 -3.61 -8.70 -9.07
N SER A 70 -2.60 -9.44 -8.59
CA SER A 70 -1.46 -8.81 -7.91
C SER A 70 -0.61 -7.98 -8.87
N SER A 71 -0.43 -8.44 -10.12
CA SER A 71 0.26 -7.69 -11.17
C SER A 71 -0.50 -6.42 -11.54
N ASP A 72 -1.82 -6.49 -11.67
CA ASP A 72 -2.67 -5.34 -11.98
C ASP A 72 -2.61 -4.28 -10.85
N ARG A 73 -2.43 -4.72 -9.60
CA ARG A 73 -2.21 -3.86 -8.41
C ARG A 73 -0.77 -3.34 -8.27
N GLY A 74 0.09 -3.55 -9.27
CA GLY A 74 1.48 -3.07 -9.23
C GLY A 74 2.41 -3.87 -8.30
N ILE A 75 1.98 -5.06 -7.84
CA ILE A 75 2.77 -5.97 -6.98
C ILE A 75 3.08 -7.25 -7.79
N PRO A 76 4.00 -7.20 -8.77
CA PRO A 76 4.30 -8.36 -9.61
C PRO A 76 4.99 -9.47 -8.80
N TYR A 77 4.51 -10.70 -8.94
CA TYR A 77 5.09 -11.86 -8.27
C TYR A 77 6.41 -12.27 -8.94
N THR A 78 7.44 -12.47 -8.14
CA THR A 78 8.66 -13.11 -8.60
C THR A 78 8.47 -14.62 -8.74
N ARG A 79 9.44 -15.28 -9.38
CA ARG A 79 9.47 -16.74 -9.45
C ARG A 79 9.46 -17.39 -8.07
N ASP A 80 9.99 -16.71 -7.05
CA ASP A 80 9.99 -17.24 -5.70
C ASP A 80 8.62 -17.10 -5.03
N ASP A 81 7.95 -15.97 -5.22
CA ASP A 81 6.62 -15.71 -4.67
C ASP A 81 5.59 -16.72 -5.20
N ILE A 82 5.64 -17.03 -6.50
CA ILE A 82 4.80 -18.06 -7.13
C ILE A 82 5.05 -19.44 -6.49
N ARG A 83 6.32 -19.75 -6.21
CA ARG A 83 6.71 -21.01 -5.55
C ARG A 83 6.20 -21.06 -4.12
N GLN A 84 6.30 -19.96 -3.38
CA GLN A 84 5.81 -19.86 -2.00
C GLN A 84 4.29 -19.96 -1.94
N ALA A 85 3.57 -19.26 -2.82
CA ALA A 85 2.12 -19.32 -2.94
C ALA A 85 1.63 -20.74 -3.26
N ALA A 86 2.27 -21.42 -4.21
CA ALA A 86 1.97 -22.81 -4.54
C ALA A 86 2.19 -23.76 -3.34
N ASN A 87 3.28 -23.57 -2.59
CA ASN A 87 3.54 -24.36 -1.38
C ASN A 87 2.55 -24.06 -0.25
N ALA A 88 2.10 -22.81 -0.10
CA ALA A 88 1.09 -22.43 0.87
C ALA A 88 -0.24 -23.11 0.58
N LEU A 89 -0.66 -23.15 -0.69
CA LEU A 89 -1.86 -23.88 -1.14
C LEU A 89 -1.76 -25.38 -0.85
N LEU A 90 -0.60 -26.00 -1.10
CA LEU A 90 -0.37 -27.41 -0.79
C LEU A 90 -0.46 -27.70 0.70
N LYS A 91 0.18 -26.87 1.53
CA LYS A 91 0.13 -27.00 3.00
C LYS A 91 -1.29 -26.84 3.53
N ALA A 92 -2.04 -25.87 3.03
CA ALA A 92 -3.42 -25.63 3.45
C ALA A 92 -4.34 -26.83 3.13
N ARG A 93 -4.14 -27.48 1.97
CA ARG A 93 -4.99 -28.60 1.52
C ARG A 93 -4.61 -29.95 2.13
N TYR A 94 -3.31 -30.21 2.31
CA TYR A 94 -2.80 -31.54 2.64
C TYR A 94 -2.08 -31.62 4.01
N GLY A 95 -1.88 -30.50 4.69
CA GLY A 95 -1.18 -30.42 5.98
C GLY A 95 0.31 -30.09 5.86
N ALA A 96 0.98 -29.95 7.00
CA ALA A 96 2.36 -29.47 7.09
C ALA A 96 3.40 -30.42 6.48
N ASP A 97 3.11 -31.73 6.42
CA ASP A 97 4.05 -32.78 6.04
C ASP A 97 4.21 -33.00 4.53
N ILE A 98 3.56 -32.17 3.69
CA ILE A 98 3.62 -32.33 2.24
C ILE A 98 4.95 -31.83 1.66
N LYS A 99 5.48 -32.58 0.69
CA LYS A 99 6.70 -32.18 -0.04
C LYS A 99 6.44 -30.90 -0.84
N PRO A 100 7.37 -29.92 -0.79
CA PRO A 100 7.23 -28.69 -1.55
C PRO A 100 7.39 -28.92 -3.05
N VAL A 101 6.93 -27.96 -3.85
CA VAL A 101 7.09 -27.97 -5.30
C VAL A 101 8.58 -27.93 -5.71
N GLY A 102 8.93 -28.67 -6.76
CA GLY A 102 10.31 -28.79 -7.23
C GLY A 102 10.86 -27.53 -7.91
N ARG A 103 12.20 -27.46 -8.08
CA ARG A 103 12.92 -26.31 -8.67
C ARG A 103 12.39 -25.86 -10.04
N HIS A 104 11.92 -26.80 -10.87
CA HIS A 104 11.41 -26.52 -12.22
C HIS A 104 9.91 -26.26 -12.28
N PHE A 105 9.20 -26.29 -11.14
CA PHE A 105 7.76 -26.09 -11.09
C PHE A 105 7.33 -24.80 -11.79
N VAL A 106 7.95 -23.66 -11.42
CA VAL A 106 7.57 -22.34 -11.94
C VAL A 106 7.84 -22.23 -13.44
N SER A 107 8.93 -22.79 -13.95
CA SER A 107 9.18 -22.80 -15.41
C SER A 107 8.09 -23.58 -16.15
N ARG A 108 7.79 -24.80 -15.69
CA ARG A 108 6.75 -25.63 -16.30
C ARG A 108 5.35 -25.03 -16.14
N TYR A 109 5.10 -24.33 -15.04
CA TYR A 109 3.85 -23.63 -14.79
C TYR A 109 3.66 -22.50 -15.81
N LEU A 110 4.67 -21.65 -16.02
CA LEU A 110 4.64 -20.60 -17.03
C LEU A 110 4.54 -21.14 -18.46
N GLU A 111 5.15 -22.29 -18.75
CA GLU A 111 4.99 -22.96 -20.05
C GLU A 111 3.55 -23.46 -20.26
N ARG A 112 2.89 -23.99 -19.22
CA ARG A 112 1.48 -24.41 -19.30
C ARG A 112 0.53 -23.24 -19.48
N HIS A 113 0.78 -22.14 -18.77
CA HIS A 113 -0.07 -20.95 -18.74
C HIS A 113 0.44 -19.82 -19.66
N TYR A 114 1.16 -20.16 -20.74
CA TYR A 114 1.86 -19.18 -21.58
C TYR A 114 0.93 -18.18 -22.30
N SER A 115 -0.33 -18.58 -22.54
CA SER A 115 -1.37 -17.74 -23.12
C SER A 115 -1.82 -16.63 -22.16
N GLU A 116 -1.65 -16.84 -20.85
CA GLU A 116 -2.15 -15.96 -19.80
C GLU A 116 -1.02 -15.26 -19.01
N LEU A 117 0.16 -15.88 -18.92
CA LEU A 117 1.29 -15.41 -18.12
C LEU A 117 2.59 -15.38 -18.92
N LYS A 118 3.31 -14.27 -18.83
CA LYS A 118 4.65 -14.09 -19.41
C LYS A 118 5.57 -13.37 -18.43
N THR A 119 6.87 -13.53 -18.63
CA THR A 119 7.90 -12.86 -17.82
C THR A 119 8.22 -11.48 -18.38
N TYR A 120 8.19 -10.46 -17.51
CA TYR A 120 8.51 -9.07 -17.84
C TYR A 120 9.58 -8.52 -16.88
N TRP A 121 10.25 -7.44 -17.28
CA TRP A 121 11.12 -6.67 -16.39
C TRP A 121 10.28 -5.65 -15.63
N SER A 122 10.29 -5.70 -14.30
CA SER A 122 9.70 -4.64 -13.49
C SER A 122 10.60 -3.40 -13.48
N ARG A 123 9.98 -2.22 -13.45
CA ARG A 123 10.65 -0.95 -13.17
C ARG A 123 10.09 -0.42 -11.86
N HIS A 124 10.95 0.19 -11.05
CA HIS A 124 10.51 0.82 -9.82
C HIS A 124 9.65 2.04 -10.19
N LEU A 125 8.39 2.02 -9.77
CA LEU A 125 7.51 3.18 -9.80
C LEU A 125 7.29 3.58 -8.35
N ASP A 126 7.55 4.84 -8.04
CA ASP A 126 7.30 5.39 -6.70
C ASP A 126 5.80 5.24 -6.36
N THR A 127 5.48 4.72 -5.18
CA THR A 127 4.11 4.40 -4.75
C THR A 127 3.19 5.62 -4.86
N GLN A 128 3.69 6.82 -4.53
CA GLN A 128 2.91 8.05 -4.67
C GLN A 128 2.59 8.39 -6.14
N ARG A 129 3.47 8.04 -7.08
CA ARG A 129 3.23 8.24 -8.52
C ARG A 129 2.26 7.21 -9.08
N ALA A 130 2.32 5.98 -8.56
CA ALA A 130 1.38 4.93 -8.89
C ALA A 130 -0.04 5.33 -8.45
N ASP A 131 -0.23 5.75 -7.21
CA ASP A 131 -1.55 6.10 -6.65
C ASP A 131 -2.14 7.41 -7.23
N SER A 132 -1.28 8.37 -7.60
CA SER A 132 -1.75 9.70 -8.04
C SER A 132 -2.23 9.72 -9.49
N LEU A 133 -1.71 8.85 -10.36
CA LEU A 133 -2.11 8.78 -11.77
C LEU A 133 -3.41 7.98 -11.96
N ASN A 134 -4.48 8.46 -11.33
CA ASN A 134 -5.79 7.83 -11.40
C ASN A 134 -6.67 8.39 -12.54
N PRO A 135 -7.65 7.61 -13.03
CA PRO A 135 -8.52 8.05 -14.13
C PRO A 135 -9.29 9.35 -13.85
N ALA A 136 -9.64 9.60 -12.59
CA ALA A 136 -10.41 10.79 -12.21
C ALA A 136 -9.57 12.07 -12.29
N ALA A 137 -8.31 12.04 -11.82
CA ALA A 137 -7.36 13.14 -11.88
C ALA A 137 -7.01 13.47 -13.33
N VAL A 138 -6.75 12.44 -14.15
CA VAL A 138 -6.48 12.60 -15.59
C VAL A 138 -7.70 13.16 -16.32
N LYS A 139 -8.91 12.69 -16.02
CA LYS A 139 -10.14 13.25 -16.59
C LYS A 139 -10.33 14.72 -16.23
N LYS A 140 -10.08 15.09 -14.97
CA LYS A 140 -10.16 16.49 -14.52
C LYS A 140 -9.09 17.36 -15.17
N TRP A 141 -7.87 16.85 -15.34
CA TRP A 141 -6.80 17.54 -16.07
C TRP A 141 -7.22 17.86 -17.51
N PHE A 142 -7.70 16.87 -18.26
CA PHE A 142 -8.15 17.12 -19.63
C PHE A 142 -9.41 17.99 -19.71
N SER A 143 -10.26 17.98 -18.67
CA SER A 143 -11.39 18.92 -18.58
C SER A 143 -10.91 20.36 -18.40
N LEU A 144 -9.89 20.58 -17.57
CA LEU A 144 -9.24 21.89 -17.38
C LEU A 144 -8.55 22.36 -18.67
N ILE A 145 -7.78 21.47 -19.33
CA ILE A 145 -7.14 21.80 -20.61
C ILE A 145 -8.19 22.17 -21.65
N LYS A 146 -9.32 21.46 -21.69
CA LYS A 146 -10.42 21.81 -22.59
C LYS A 146 -10.96 23.22 -22.32
N SER A 147 -11.27 23.55 -21.06
CA SER A 147 -11.83 24.86 -20.72
C SER A 147 -10.86 26.01 -21.00
N GLU A 148 -9.58 25.83 -20.65
CA GLU A 148 -8.60 26.91 -20.68
C GLU A 148 -7.89 27.07 -22.04
N ILE A 149 -7.78 26.01 -22.83
CA ILE A 149 -7.09 26.06 -24.12
C ILE A 149 -8.08 25.96 -25.28
N VAL A 150 -8.92 24.92 -25.29
CA VAL A 150 -9.79 24.63 -26.44
C VAL A 150 -10.97 25.60 -26.51
N ASP A 151 -11.70 25.74 -25.41
CA ASP A 151 -12.91 26.57 -25.36
C ASP A 151 -12.58 28.07 -25.46
N LYS A 152 -11.43 28.50 -24.91
CA LYS A 152 -10.85 29.85 -25.10
C LYS A 152 -10.17 30.06 -26.45
N ASN A 153 -10.07 29.03 -27.30
CA ASN A 153 -9.41 29.06 -28.62
C ASN A 153 -7.97 29.60 -28.58
N ILE A 154 -7.19 29.16 -27.58
CA ILE A 154 -5.79 29.55 -27.42
C ILE A 154 -4.95 28.82 -28.49
N PRO A 155 -4.27 29.55 -29.39
CA PRO A 155 -3.54 28.92 -30.48
C PRO A 155 -2.20 28.34 -29.99
N PRO A 156 -1.61 27.35 -30.69
CA PRO A 156 -0.41 26.65 -30.26
C PRO A 156 0.79 27.56 -29.95
N GLU A 157 0.92 28.71 -30.61
CA GLU A 157 1.99 29.65 -30.35
C GLU A 157 1.90 30.36 -28.98
N LEU A 158 0.77 30.22 -28.27
CA LEU A 158 0.53 30.80 -26.94
C LEU A 158 0.40 29.77 -25.82
N ILE A 159 0.65 28.49 -26.12
CA ILE A 159 0.67 27.41 -25.14
C ILE A 159 2.12 27.06 -24.82
N PHE A 160 2.48 27.18 -23.54
CA PHE A 160 3.84 26.98 -23.05
C PHE A 160 3.87 25.91 -21.96
N GLY A 161 4.95 25.14 -21.91
CA GLY A 161 5.28 24.27 -20.79
C GLY A 161 6.64 24.64 -20.22
N MET A 162 6.76 24.72 -18.90
CA MET A 162 8.01 25.01 -18.20
C MET A 162 8.30 23.94 -17.16
N ASP A 163 9.56 23.57 -17.02
CA ASP A 163 10.03 22.61 -16.02
C ASP A 163 11.52 22.77 -15.71
N GLU A 164 11.92 22.29 -14.53
CA GLU A 164 13.28 22.18 -14.05
C GLU A 164 13.86 20.78 -14.27
N SER A 165 15.10 20.71 -14.75
CA SER A 165 15.86 19.47 -14.69
C SER A 165 17.28 19.65 -14.18
N GLY A 166 17.72 18.68 -13.39
CA GLY A 166 19.09 18.54 -12.92
C GLY A 166 19.99 17.89 -13.96
N PHE A 167 21.13 18.51 -14.23
CA PHE A 167 22.20 17.99 -15.07
C PHE A 167 23.50 17.95 -14.27
N PRO A 168 23.88 16.78 -13.70
CA PRO A 168 25.17 16.65 -13.05
C PRO A 168 26.27 16.68 -14.12
N PRO A 169 27.41 17.35 -13.83
CA PRO A 169 28.58 17.35 -14.69
C PRO A 169 29.33 16.01 -14.65
N THR A 170 29.03 15.12 -13.70
CA THR A 170 29.59 13.77 -13.64
C THR A 170 28.65 12.73 -14.27
N ASN A 171 29.26 11.74 -14.93
CA ASN A 171 28.54 10.63 -15.56
C ASN A 171 28.41 9.45 -14.59
N ASP A 172 27.37 9.48 -13.75
CA ASP A 172 27.10 8.46 -12.71
C ASP A 172 26.27 7.26 -13.23
N ALA A 173 25.94 7.22 -14.53
CA ALA A 173 25.12 6.16 -15.08
C ALA A 173 25.87 4.81 -15.16
N SER A 174 25.25 3.76 -14.64
CA SER A 174 25.75 2.39 -14.76
C SER A 174 25.62 1.92 -16.22
N LEU A 175 26.77 1.72 -16.88
CA LEU A 175 26.84 1.20 -18.23
C LEU A 175 27.23 -0.27 -18.21
N ARG A 176 26.63 -1.06 -19.12
CA ARG A 176 27.19 -2.36 -19.46
C ARG A 176 28.55 -2.14 -20.10
N CYS A 177 29.59 -2.59 -19.42
CA CYS A 177 30.95 -2.61 -19.93
C CYS A 177 31.37 -4.04 -20.24
N ILE A 178 32.19 -4.20 -21.28
CA ILE A 178 32.86 -5.45 -21.59
C ILE A 178 34.16 -5.45 -20.77
N GLY A 179 34.33 -6.48 -19.94
CA GLY A 179 35.50 -6.61 -19.07
C GLY A 179 36.10 -8.01 -19.15
N ARG A 180 37.23 -8.22 -18.45
CA ARG A 180 37.88 -9.52 -18.40
C ARG A 180 36.92 -10.60 -17.88
N VAL A 181 36.89 -11.74 -18.58
CA VAL A 181 36.18 -12.95 -18.16
C VAL A 181 36.59 -13.33 -16.73
N GLY A 182 35.61 -13.66 -15.88
CA GLY A 182 35.83 -14.06 -14.49
C GLY A 182 35.87 -12.91 -13.45
N LYS A 183 35.93 -11.64 -13.88
CA LYS A 183 35.93 -10.49 -12.97
C LYS A 183 34.55 -9.83 -12.88
N LYS A 184 33.86 -10.05 -11.74
CA LYS A 184 32.47 -9.57 -11.50
C LYS A 184 32.35 -8.05 -11.42
N ASN A 185 33.37 -7.36 -10.90
CA ASN A 185 33.35 -5.91 -10.71
C ASN A 185 34.33 -5.22 -11.66
N GLN A 186 33.79 -4.42 -12.58
CA GLN A 186 34.56 -3.51 -13.43
C GLN A 186 34.38 -2.09 -12.88
N HIS A 187 35.49 -1.43 -12.55
CA HIS A 187 35.46 -0.08 -12.00
C HIS A 187 35.70 0.92 -13.13
N ARG A 188 34.77 1.86 -13.30
CA ARG A 188 34.98 3.05 -14.12
C ARG A 188 35.49 4.16 -13.22
N ARG A 189 36.58 4.83 -13.60
CA ARG A 189 37.02 6.06 -12.93
C ARG A 189 36.02 7.16 -13.24
N GLY A 190 35.50 7.82 -12.22
CA GLY A 190 34.58 8.95 -12.30
C GLY A 190 34.92 9.97 -11.21
N GLY A 191 34.46 11.21 -11.37
CA GLY A 191 34.71 12.27 -10.39
C GLY A 191 33.76 12.15 -9.21
N GLY A 192 34.26 12.30 -7.98
CA GLY A 192 33.44 12.21 -6.76
C GLY A 192 32.52 13.41 -6.50
N ASN A 193 32.55 14.45 -7.35
CA ASN A 193 31.76 15.67 -7.15
C ASN A 193 30.35 15.51 -7.75
N ARG A 194 29.35 15.24 -6.90
CA ARG A 194 27.92 15.07 -7.27
C ARG A 194 27.15 16.38 -7.36
N GLU A 195 27.82 17.50 -7.59
CA GLU A 195 27.17 18.80 -7.65
C GLU A 195 26.23 18.88 -8.85
N ASN A 196 24.93 19.05 -8.62
CA ASN A 196 23.94 19.16 -9.68
C ASN A 196 23.80 20.62 -10.14
N VAL A 197 23.68 20.84 -11.46
CA VAL A 197 23.34 22.14 -12.04
C VAL A 197 21.91 22.06 -12.56
N THR A 198 21.06 23.00 -12.15
CA THR A 198 19.63 23.00 -12.50
C THR A 198 19.41 23.87 -13.72
N ALA A 199 18.57 23.41 -14.66
CA ALA A 199 18.16 24.20 -15.81
C ALA A 199 16.64 24.33 -15.85
N LEU A 200 16.15 25.56 -15.95
CA LEU A 200 14.75 25.89 -16.23
C LEU A 200 14.62 25.98 -17.75
N VAL A 201 13.69 25.22 -18.30
CA VAL A 201 13.46 25.16 -19.75
C VAL A 201 11.99 25.42 -20.04
N THR A 202 11.74 26.22 -21.07
CA THR A 202 10.38 26.55 -21.50
C THR A 202 10.21 26.27 -22.98
N ILE A 203 9.21 25.47 -23.32
CA ILE A 203 8.87 25.08 -24.68
C ILE A 203 7.48 25.60 -25.06
N CYS A 204 7.26 25.82 -26.35
CA CYS A 204 6.01 26.29 -26.92
C CYS A 204 5.40 25.24 -27.85
N ALA A 205 4.07 25.11 -27.87
CA ALA A 205 3.39 24.06 -28.63
C ALA A 205 3.54 24.21 -30.16
N ASP A 206 3.93 25.39 -30.65
CA ASP A 206 4.28 25.61 -32.06
C ASP A 206 5.63 24.99 -32.47
N GLY A 207 6.40 24.45 -31.52
CA GLY A 207 7.71 23.87 -31.74
C GLY A 207 8.90 24.78 -31.43
N THR A 208 8.67 25.99 -30.90
CA THR A 208 9.73 26.90 -30.45
C THR A 208 10.02 26.74 -28.95
N TYR A 209 11.04 27.45 -28.45
CA TYR A 209 11.40 27.48 -27.03
C TYR A 209 11.86 28.89 -26.64
N VAL A 210 11.82 29.19 -25.34
CA VAL A 210 12.49 30.37 -24.74
C VAL A 210 13.91 29.96 -24.34
N GLU A 211 14.89 30.87 -24.40
CA GLU A 211 16.25 30.53 -23.97
C GLU A 211 16.25 29.98 -22.53
N PRO A 212 16.94 28.86 -22.29
CA PRO A 212 16.92 28.22 -20.97
C PRO A 212 17.69 29.06 -19.94
N LEU A 213 17.28 28.96 -18.68
CA LEU A 213 17.98 29.56 -17.54
C LEU A 213 18.70 28.47 -16.74
N VAL A 214 20.02 28.59 -16.61
CA VAL A 214 20.86 27.69 -15.81
C VAL A 214 21.15 28.28 -14.44
N VAL A 215 20.86 27.53 -13.38
CA VAL A 215 21.12 27.89 -11.99
C VAL A 215 22.35 27.15 -11.49
N PHE A 216 23.46 27.87 -11.29
CA PHE A 216 24.66 27.32 -10.69
C PHE A 216 24.56 27.33 -9.16
N LYS A 217 24.95 26.23 -8.53
CA LYS A 217 25.25 26.22 -7.09
C LYS A 217 26.52 27.03 -6.82
N ALA A 218 26.41 28.27 -6.35
CA ALA A 218 27.57 29.12 -6.09
C ALA A 218 27.23 30.37 -5.26
N LYS A 219 28.22 30.90 -4.54
CA LYS A 219 28.13 32.25 -3.95
C LYS A 219 28.44 33.35 -4.97
N TYR A 220 29.33 33.08 -5.92
CA TYR A 220 29.73 34.00 -7.00
C TYR A 220 29.86 33.24 -8.31
N ILE A 221 29.58 33.91 -9.44
CA ILE A 221 29.78 33.36 -10.77
C ILE A 221 31.15 33.81 -11.26
N MET A 222 31.97 32.86 -11.70
CA MET A 222 33.29 33.17 -12.26
C MET A 222 33.16 33.42 -13.77
N SER A 223 33.86 34.41 -14.31
CA SER A 223 33.82 34.75 -15.75
C SER A 223 34.15 33.56 -16.65
N LYS A 224 35.08 32.68 -16.21
CA LYS A 224 35.43 31.45 -16.93
C LYS A 224 34.27 30.49 -17.14
N TRP A 225 33.18 30.60 -16.38
CA TRP A 225 32.00 29.76 -16.54
C TRP A 225 31.14 30.17 -17.73
N THR A 226 31.33 31.37 -18.25
CA THR A 226 30.45 32.00 -19.24
C THR A 226 31.12 32.22 -20.59
N GLU A 227 32.43 31.99 -20.69
CA GLU A 227 33.24 32.22 -21.91
C GLU A 227 32.77 31.42 -23.13
N ASN A 228 32.21 30.22 -22.94
CA ASN A 228 31.84 29.29 -24.04
C ASN A 228 30.33 28.99 -24.10
N ASN A 229 29.50 30.03 -24.09
CA ASN A 229 28.04 29.90 -24.13
C ASN A 229 27.48 29.79 -25.56
N VAL A 230 27.54 28.58 -26.14
CA VAL A 230 27.18 28.32 -27.54
C VAL A 230 25.69 28.47 -27.87
N ALA A 231 24.81 28.50 -26.88
CA ALA A 231 23.35 28.55 -27.06
C ALA A 231 22.71 29.79 -26.43
N ASN A 232 23.51 30.83 -26.14
CA ASN A 232 23.07 32.07 -25.48
C ASN A 232 22.23 31.83 -24.21
N ILE A 233 22.57 30.79 -23.47
CA ILE A 233 21.89 30.34 -22.25
C ILE A 233 21.95 31.45 -21.21
N LYS A 234 20.82 31.77 -20.59
CA LYS A 234 20.79 32.67 -19.44
C LYS A 234 21.28 31.90 -18.21
N PHE A 235 21.91 32.56 -17.27
CA PHE A 235 22.42 31.90 -16.08
C PHE A 235 22.28 32.76 -14.83
N THR A 236 22.08 32.10 -13.70
CA THR A 236 22.01 32.70 -12.37
C THR A 236 22.67 31.78 -11.34
N LYS A 237 22.65 32.18 -10.07
CA LYS A 237 23.26 31.43 -8.97
C LYS A 237 22.27 31.23 -7.82
N SER A 238 22.45 30.13 -7.10
CA SER A 238 21.77 29.84 -5.84
C SER A 238 22.76 29.19 -4.87
N ALA A 239 22.59 29.40 -3.56
CA ALA A 239 23.46 28.81 -2.54
C ALA A 239 23.39 27.26 -2.53
N ASN A 240 22.21 26.72 -2.82
CA ASN A 240 21.95 25.27 -2.81
C ASN A 240 21.87 24.68 -4.25
N GLY A 241 21.82 25.52 -5.28
CA GLY A 241 21.70 25.10 -6.69
C GLY A 241 20.27 24.79 -7.14
N TRP A 242 19.28 25.00 -6.27
CA TRP A 242 17.87 24.80 -6.56
C TRP A 242 17.18 26.12 -6.92
N THR A 243 16.08 26.02 -7.65
CA THR A 243 15.19 27.14 -7.94
C THR A 243 14.45 27.56 -6.66
N THR A 244 14.49 28.85 -6.34
CA THR A 244 13.65 29.46 -5.29
C THR A 244 12.47 30.19 -5.92
N ALA A 245 11.46 30.56 -5.12
CA ALA A 245 10.37 31.43 -5.56
C ALA A 245 10.89 32.74 -6.18
N GLU A 246 12.00 33.29 -5.68
CA GLU A 246 12.62 34.50 -6.24
C GLU A 246 13.22 34.26 -7.62
N ILE A 247 13.87 33.09 -7.82
CA ILE A 247 14.42 32.72 -9.13
C ILE A 247 13.31 32.47 -10.14
N ALA A 248 12.20 31.85 -9.73
CA ALA A 248 11.02 31.65 -10.59
C ALA A 248 10.40 33.00 -11.00
N LEU A 249 10.28 33.95 -10.05
CA LEU A 249 9.80 35.30 -10.35
C LEU A 249 10.75 36.07 -11.29
N LEU A 250 12.06 35.98 -11.05
CA LEU A 250 13.09 36.58 -11.90
C LEU A 250 13.01 35.99 -13.32
N TRP A 251 12.94 34.67 -13.44
CA TRP A 251 12.78 33.99 -14.72
C TRP A 251 11.52 34.47 -15.45
N PHE A 252 10.40 34.63 -14.74
CA PHE A 252 9.17 35.10 -15.34
C PHE A 252 9.32 36.52 -15.90
N LYS A 253 9.82 37.46 -15.08
CA LYS A 253 9.95 38.89 -15.44
C LYS A 253 11.03 39.17 -16.48
N ASP A 254 12.17 38.50 -16.38
CA ASP A 254 13.36 38.86 -17.16
C ASP A 254 13.55 37.97 -18.39
N HIS A 255 12.87 36.82 -18.46
CA HIS A 255 13.04 35.85 -19.54
C HIS A 255 11.72 35.48 -20.22
N PHE A 256 10.77 34.89 -19.49
CA PHE A 256 9.54 34.37 -20.10
C PHE A 256 8.65 35.48 -20.68
N GLU A 257 8.34 36.48 -19.87
CA GLU A 257 7.40 37.52 -20.26
C GLU A 257 7.96 38.34 -21.44
N PRO A 258 9.20 38.86 -21.42
CA PRO A 258 9.73 39.64 -22.54
C PRO A 258 9.86 38.83 -23.83
N ALA A 259 10.26 37.56 -23.74
CA ALA A 259 10.43 36.70 -24.91
C ALA A 259 9.10 36.32 -25.57
N THR A 260 7.99 36.31 -24.82
CA THR A 260 6.68 35.86 -25.33
C THR A 260 5.70 37.01 -25.55
N ARG A 261 5.97 38.22 -25.04
CA ARG A 261 5.07 39.39 -25.12
C ARG A 261 4.67 39.74 -26.54
N GLN A 262 5.66 39.86 -27.44
CA GLN A 262 5.41 40.21 -28.83
C GLN A 262 4.57 39.13 -29.53
N LYS A 263 4.83 37.86 -29.21
CA LYS A 263 4.10 36.70 -29.75
C LYS A 263 2.64 36.67 -29.29
N ALA A 264 2.40 37.06 -28.03
CA ALA A 264 1.08 37.17 -27.44
C ALA A 264 0.22 38.24 -28.13
N ASN A 265 0.81 39.40 -28.44
CA ASN A 265 0.09 40.55 -29.00
C ASN A 265 -1.17 40.90 -28.18
N GLY A 266 -1.04 40.91 -26.85
CA GLY A 266 -2.13 41.16 -25.89
C GLY A 266 -3.07 39.97 -25.62
N ARG A 267 -3.00 38.88 -26.40
CA ARG A 267 -3.79 37.67 -26.17
C ARG A 267 -3.30 36.90 -24.94
N THR A 268 -4.20 36.12 -24.35
CA THR A 268 -3.90 35.28 -23.18
C THR A 268 -2.90 34.18 -23.56
N ARG A 269 -1.89 34.00 -22.71
CA ARG A 269 -0.92 32.89 -22.80
C ARG A 269 -1.25 31.86 -21.74
N VAL A 270 -1.05 30.59 -22.05
CA VAL A 270 -1.20 29.49 -21.09
C VAL A 270 0.17 28.92 -20.76
N LEU A 271 0.50 28.82 -19.47
CA LEU A 271 1.75 28.26 -18.97
C LEU A 271 1.47 27.04 -18.09
N LEU A 272 1.93 25.87 -18.53
CA LEU A 272 1.81 24.60 -17.83
C LEU A 272 3.05 24.38 -16.95
N VAL A 273 2.85 24.18 -15.65
CA VAL A 273 3.92 23.99 -14.65
C VAL A 273 3.58 22.87 -13.68
N ASP A 274 4.60 22.27 -13.07
CA ASP A 274 4.38 21.33 -11.97
C ASP A 274 3.90 22.04 -10.69
N ASN A 275 3.51 21.25 -9.68
CA ASN A 275 2.98 21.78 -8.41
C ASN A 275 4.10 22.01 -7.37
N HIS A 276 5.27 22.46 -7.80
CA HIS A 276 6.34 22.87 -6.89
C HIS A 276 6.07 24.26 -6.31
N SER A 277 6.40 24.49 -5.03
CA SER A 277 6.04 25.71 -4.31
C SER A 277 6.66 27.00 -4.83
N SER A 278 7.71 26.93 -5.63
CA SER A 278 8.26 28.07 -6.35
C SER A 278 7.36 28.56 -7.50
N HIS A 279 6.48 27.72 -8.04
CA HIS A 279 5.70 28.01 -9.26
C HIS A 279 4.36 28.68 -8.99
N TYR A 280 3.96 28.76 -7.72
CA TYR A 280 2.73 29.41 -7.28
C TYR A 280 2.98 30.40 -6.14
N SER A 281 4.17 31.02 -6.08
CA SER A 281 4.39 32.13 -5.16
C SER A 281 3.44 33.28 -5.49
N LEU A 282 2.98 33.98 -4.45
CA LEU A 282 1.99 35.02 -4.58
C LEU A 282 2.42 36.12 -5.56
N GLU A 283 3.69 36.52 -5.47
CA GLU A 283 4.30 37.54 -6.32
C GLU A 283 4.32 37.10 -7.79
N LEU A 284 4.58 35.82 -8.06
CA LEU A 284 4.56 35.27 -9.42
C LEU A 284 3.14 35.25 -10.00
N LEU A 285 2.15 34.82 -9.21
CA LEU A 285 0.74 34.75 -9.64
C LEU A 285 0.18 36.14 -9.97
N TYR A 286 0.51 37.15 -9.15
CA TYR A 286 0.12 38.54 -9.43
C TYR A 286 0.74 39.08 -10.71
N GLU A 287 2.02 38.81 -10.95
CA GLU A 287 2.72 39.27 -12.15
C GLU A 287 2.23 38.54 -13.41
N ALA A 288 1.94 37.24 -13.30
CA ALA A 288 1.31 36.47 -14.38
C ALA A 288 -0.06 37.02 -14.75
N THR A 289 -0.89 37.33 -13.75
CA THR A 289 -2.22 37.94 -13.94
C THR A 289 -2.11 39.29 -14.65
N LYS A 290 -1.21 40.18 -14.21
CA LYS A 290 -0.95 41.48 -14.86
C LYS A 290 -0.52 41.33 -16.32
N CYS A 291 0.20 40.25 -16.65
CA CYS A 291 0.73 39.99 -17.98
C CYS A 291 -0.21 39.14 -18.86
N ASN A 292 -1.45 38.89 -18.43
CA ASN A 292 -2.42 38.03 -19.13
C ASN A 292 -1.87 36.61 -19.41
N VAL A 293 -1.27 36.00 -18.39
CA VAL A 293 -0.74 34.63 -18.43
C VAL A 293 -1.52 33.76 -17.45
N ASP A 294 -2.22 32.75 -17.95
CA ASP A 294 -2.90 31.74 -17.14
C ASP A 294 -1.93 30.61 -16.79
N ILE A 295 -1.65 30.42 -15.49
CA ILE A 295 -0.75 29.36 -15.00
C ILE A 295 -1.57 28.15 -14.58
N LEU A 296 -1.33 27.01 -15.23
CA LEU A 296 -2.04 25.76 -15.00
C LEU A 296 -1.10 24.75 -14.33
N GLY A 297 -1.49 24.26 -13.16
CA GLY A 297 -0.73 23.25 -12.41
C GLY A 297 -1.11 21.83 -12.83
N TYR A 298 -0.12 20.99 -13.12
CA TYR A 298 -0.35 19.56 -13.28
C TYR A 298 -0.90 18.94 -11.97
N PRO A 299 -1.71 17.87 -12.06
CA PRO A 299 -2.05 17.07 -10.90
C PRO A 299 -0.78 16.59 -10.17
N PRO A 300 -0.77 16.57 -8.82
CA PRO A 300 0.37 16.09 -8.05
C PRO A 300 0.89 14.73 -8.52
N HIS A 301 2.21 14.57 -8.54
CA HIS A 301 2.91 13.33 -8.91
C HIS A 301 2.59 12.73 -10.31
N CYS A 302 1.87 13.45 -11.18
CA CYS A 302 1.49 12.96 -12.52
C CYS A 302 2.43 13.45 -13.64
N THR A 303 3.47 14.21 -13.31
CA THR A 303 4.44 14.82 -14.24
C THR A 303 5.06 13.82 -15.22
N HIS A 304 5.39 12.63 -14.72
CA HIS A 304 5.99 11.54 -15.49
C HIS A 304 5.12 11.00 -16.65
N ALA A 305 3.83 11.37 -16.70
CA ALA A 305 2.90 11.01 -17.77
C ALA A 305 2.33 12.25 -18.50
N LEU A 306 2.05 13.33 -17.77
CA LEU A 306 1.34 14.51 -18.30
C LEU A 306 2.26 15.64 -18.76
N GLN A 307 3.52 15.67 -18.33
CA GLN A 307 4.45 16.76 -18.64
C GLN A 307 5.37 16.39 -19.81
N GLY A 308 5.18 17.07 -20.94
CA GLY A 308 5.89 16.76 -22.19
C GLY A 308 7.41 16.95 -22.10
N LEU A 309 7.86 17.92 -21.29
CA LEU A 309 9.28 18.17 -21.04
C LEU A 309 9.96 16.93 -20.45
N ASP A 310 9.35 16.31 -19.44
CA ASP A 310 9.88 15.12 -18.77
C ASP A 310 9.84 13.88 -19.67
N VAL A 311 8.68 13.63 -20.29
CA VAL A 311 8.42 12.42 -21.08
C VAL A 311 9.26 12.36 -22.35
N VAL A 312 9.51 13.52 -22.99
CA VAL A 312 10.11 13.58 -24.33
C VAL A 312 11.44 14.33 -24.32
N CYS A 313 11.42 15.63 -24.00
CA CYS A 313 12.56 16.51 -24.23
C CYS A 313 13.74 16.20 -23.31
N PHE A 314 13.53 16.12 -22.00
CA PHE A 314 14.57 15.82 -21.02
C PHE A 314 15.06 14.38 -21.13
N ALA A 315 14.18 13.43 -21.45
CA ALA A 315 14.61 12.06 -21.74
C ALA A 315 15.60 12.00 -22.90
N LYS A 316 15.34 12.72 -24.00
CA LYS A 316 16.25 12.84 -25.14
C LYS A 316 17.54 13.59 -24.77
N MET A 317 17.41 14.73 -24.10
CA MET A 317 18.54 15.57 -23.71
C MET A 317 19.50 14.84 -22.77
N LYS A 318 19.00 14.13 -21.75
CA LYS A 318 19.84 13.37 -20.80
C LYS A 318 20.69 12.30 -21.50
N ARG A 319 20.18 11.67 -22.57
CA ARG A 319 20.94 10.70 -23.39
C ARG A 319 22.06 11.37 -24.19
N ILE A 320 21.77 12.53 -24.79
CA ILE A 320 22.75 13.33 -25.53
C ILE A 320 23.83 13.87 -24.58
N TRP A 321 23.41 14.41 -23.43
CA TRP A 321 24.27 14.92 -22.36
C TRP A 321 25.29 13.87 -21.91
N GLN A 322 24.84 12.65 -21.61
CA GLN A 322 25.74 11.53 -21.24
C GLN A 322 26.78 11.20 -22.32
N THR A 323 26.39 11.29 -23.59
CA THR A 323 27.29 11.07 -24.73
C THR A 323 28.32 12.19 -24.84
N LEU A 324 27.89 13.45 -24.76
CA LEU A 324 28.78 14.61 -24.84
C LEU A 324 29.76 14.67 -23.67
N ILE A 325 29.34 14.35 -22.44
CA ILE A 325 30.27 14.22 -21.30
C ILE A 325 31.33 13.17 -21.58
N ARG A 326 30.91 11.96 -22.02
CA ARG A 326 31.85 10.87 -22.29
C ARG A 326 32.87 11.25 -23.37
N ASP A 327 32.41 11.89 -24.44
CA ASP A 327 33.26 12.29 -25.56
C ASP A 327 34.17 13.47 -25.18
N PHE A 328 33.78 14.29 -24.19
CA PHE A 328 34.63 15.31 -23.61
C PHE A 328 35.70 14.69 -22.71
N GLU A 329 35.31 13.84 -21.77
CA GLU A 329 36.21 13.18 -20.80
C GLU A 329 37.28 12.34 -21.52
N SER A 330 36.93 11.66 -22.62
CA SER A 330 37.87 10.87 -23.41
C SER A 330 38.92 11.73 -24.13
N ARG A 331 38.53 12.92 -24.63
CA ARG A 331 39.43 13.82 -25.36
C ARG A 331 40.28 14.68 -24.44
N ALA A 332 39.67 15.22 -23.38
CA ALA A 332 40.31 16.16 -22.48
C ALA A 332 41.09 15.47 -21.34
N SER A 333 40.94 14.15 -21.17
CA SER A 333 41.53 13.39 -20.06
C SER A 333 41.22 13.97 -18.67
N ARG A 334 40.10 14.68 -18.53
CA ARG A 334 39.62 15.29 -17.29
C ARG A 334 38.10 15.34 -17.26
N ASN A 335 37.55 15.47 -16.06
CA ASN A 335 36.12 15.62 -15.84
C ASN A 335 35.60 16.98 -16.33
N VAL A 336 34.30 17.02 -16.64
CA VAL A 336 33.57 18.25 -16.93
C VAL A 336 33.47 19.09 -15.65
N GLY A 337 33.89 20.36 -15.73
CA GLY A 337 33.72 21.35 -14.66
C GLY A 337 32.66 22.40 -15.03
N LYS A 338 32.40 23.34 -14.11
CA LYS A 338 31.45 24.46 -14.36
C LYS A 338 31.84 25.32 -15.56
N GLN A 339 33.14 25.43 -15.85
CA GLN A 339 33.67 26.15 -17.01
C GLN A 339 33.32 25.51 -18.37
N ASP A 340 33.07 24.21 -18.39
CA ASP A 340 32.73 23.46 -19.61
C ASP A 340 31.21 23.26 -19.73
N PHE A 341 30.47 23.51 -18.64
CA PHE A 341 29.07 23.13 -18.51
C PHE A 341 28.20 23.81 -19.58
N LEU A 342 28.24 25.15 -19.69
CA LEU A 342 27.39 25.87 -20.65
C LEU A 342 27.67 25.47 -22.11
N GLN A 343 28.93 25.16 -22.43
CA GLN A 343 29.30 24.69 -23.77
C GLN A 343 28.64 23.35 -24.10
N LEU A 344 28.82 22.36 -23.21
CA LEU A 344 28.26 21.03 -23.42
C LEU A 344 26.73 21.05 -23.30
N PHE A 345 26.19 21.85 -22.38
CA PHE A 345 24.75 21.93 -22.12
C PHE A 345 24.05 22.59 -23.30
N GLY A 346 24.60 23.71 -23.81
CA GLY A 346 24.07 24.38 -24.99
C GLY A 346 24.08 23.48 -26.22
N ARG A 347 25.15 22.71 -26.42
CA ARG A 347 25.19 21.72 -27.50
C ARG A 347 24.14 20.61 -27.31
N ALA A 348 24.00 20.08 -26.10
CA ALA A 348 22.99 19.07 -25.80
C ALA A 348 21.57 19.61 -26.01
N PHE A 349 21.33 20.85 -25.61
CA PHE A 349 20.06 21.54 -25.71
C PHE A 349 19.65 21.72 -27.17
N LEU A 350 20.53 22.31 -28.00
CA LEU A 350 20.26 22.54 -29.42
C LEU A 350 20.01 21.23 -30.21
N LEU A 351 20.64 20.11 -29.81
CA LEU A 351 20.41 18.80 -30.43
C LEU A 351 19.13 18.11 -29.94
N ALA A 352 18.69 18.39 -28.71
CA ALA A 352 17.54 17.75 -28.10
C ALA A 352 16.23 18.49 -28.40
N PHE A 353 16.24 19.82 -28.33
CA PHE A 353 15.08 20.70 -28.42
C PHE A 353 14.83 21.21 -29.84
N ASP A 354 14.83 20.29 -30.81
CA ASP A 354 14.38 20.61 -32.16
C ASP A 354 12.85 20.72 -32.23
N SER A 355 12.35 21.41 -33.26
CA SER A 355 10.92 21.70 -33.42
C SER A 355 10.02 20.46 -33.42
N ASN A 356 10.48 19.34 -33.99
CA ASN A 356 9.69 18.11 -34.01
C ASN A 356 9.64 17.45 -32.63
N THR A 357 10.74 17.47 -31.88
CA THR A 357 10.77 16.96 -30.50
C THR A 357 9.85 17.79 -29.61
N VAL A 358 9.92 19.13 -29.72
CA VAL A 358 9.07 20.03 -28.94
C VAL A 358 7.58 19.81 -29.25
N ARG A 359 7.17 19.79 -30.52
CA ARG A 359 5.77 19.48 -30.89
C ARG A 359 5.34 18.10 -30.43
N SER A 360 6.24 17.12 -30.48
CA SER A 360 5.96 15.76 -29.99
C SER A 360 5.73 15.72 -28.48
N ALA A 361 6.38 16.59 -27.71
CA ALA A 361 6.18 16.70 -26.27
C ALA A 361 4.73 17.03 -25.91
N PHE A 362 4.09 17.96 -26.63
CA PHE A 362 2.68 18.30 -26.44
C PHE A 362 1.71 17.27 -27.03
N ARG A 363 2.09 16.64 -28.16
CA ARG A 363 1.28 15.62 -28.82
C ARG A 363 1.16 14.34 -27.99
N VAL A 364 2.27 13.89 -27.39
CA VAL A 364 2.31 12.65 -26.58
C VAL A 364 1.50 12.80 -25.29
N THR A 365 1.44 14.00 -24.71
CA THR A 365 0.66 14.26 -23.50
C THR A 365 -0.78 14.66 -23.79
N GLY A 366 -1.16 14.79 -25.07
CA GLY A 366 -2.52 15.12 -25.50
C GLY A 366 -2.93 16.56 -25.22
N VAL A 367 -1.98 17.47 -24.96
CA VAL A 367 -2.26 18.89 -24.75
C VAL A 367 -2.51 19.61 -26.07
N CYS A 368 -1.61 19.39 -27.05
CA CYS A 368 -1.69 20.04 -28.36
C CYS A 368 -1.15 19.10 -29.47
N PRO A 369 -2.01 18.60 -30.38
CA PRO A 369 -3.46 18.79 -30.40
C PRO A 369 -4.13 18.15 -29.17
N PHE A 370 -5.28 18.70 -28.77
CA PHE A 370 -6.04 18.20 -27.64
C PHE A 370 -6.51 16.76 -27.89
N ASN A 371 -6.06 15.83 -27.04
CA ASN A 371 -6.43 14.42 -27.11
C ASN A 371 -6.44 13.79 -25.70
N PRO A 372 -7.61 13.70 -25.05
CA PRO A 372 -7.76 13.03 -23.77
C PRO A 372 -7.38 11.54 -23.77
N GLY A 373 -7.40 10.90 -24.95
CA GLY A 373 -7.02 9.50 -25.12
C GLY A 373 -5.52 9.26 -25.29
N ALA A 374 -4.69 10.31 -25.18
CA ALA A 374 -3.23 10.18 -25.31
C ALA A 374 -2.60 9.39 -24.15
N ILE A 375 -3.22 9.42 -22.96
CA ILE A 375 -2.79 8.64 -21.80
C ILE A 375 -3.52 7.29 -21.84
N SER A 376 -2.76 6.22 -22.03
CA SER A 376 -3.28 4.86 -22.14
C SER A 376 -3.74 4.30 -20.80
N ALA A 377 -4.74 3.40 -20.81
CA ALA A 377 -5.19 2.71 -19.60
C ALA A 377 -4.06 1.94 -18.91
N ASP A 378 -3.11 1.39 -19.67
CA ASP A 378 -1.94 0.70 -19.10
C ASP A 378 -1.01 1.61 -18.30
N GLN A 379 -0.98 2.91 -18.60
CA GLN A 379 -0.26 3.90 -17.79
C GLN A 379 -0.98 4.21 -16.47
N LEU A 380 -2.31 4.04 -16.41
CA LEU A 380 -3.15 4.32 -15.22
C LEU A 380 -3.24 3.15 -14.23
N LYS A 381 -2.97 1.91 -14.68
CA LYS A 381 -3.16 0.67 -13.90
C LYS A 381 -2.47 0.58 -12.53
N PRO A 382 -1.30 1.20 -12.27
CA PRO A 382 -0.69 1.12 -10.94
C PRO A 382 -1.49 1.82 -9.84
N SER A 383 -2.52 2.62 -10.18
CA SER A 383 -3.29 3.46 -9.25
C SER A 383 -4.49 2.77 -8.60
N GLU A 384 -4.73 1.48 -8.87
CA GLU A 384 -5.75 0.75 -8.12
C GLU A 384 -5.28 0.61 -6.67
N VAL A 385 -5.89 1.43 -5.81
CA VAL A 385 -5.62 1.55 -4.37
C VAL A 385 -5.20 0.20 -3.79
N SER A 386 -3.93 0.09 -3.37
CA SER A 386 -3.28 -1.17 -2.97
C SER A 386 -3.92 -1.86 -1.74
N SER A 387 -5.02 -1.35 -1.22
CA SER A 387 -5.59 -1.81 0.03
C SER A 387 -7.10 -1.55 0.06
N THR A 388 -7.91 -2.27 -0.72
CA THR A 388 -9.36 -2.30 -0.44
C THR A 388 -10.05 -3.65 -0.48
N MET A 389 -9.55 -4.67 -1.16
CA MET A 389 -10.12 -6.02 -1.05
C MET A 389 -9.01 -7.08 -1.16
N ALA A 390 -8.59 -7.63 -0.02
CA ALA A 390 -8.03 -8.97 -0.01
C ALA A 390 -9.17 -9.93 -0.34
N GLN A 391 -9.43 -10.15 -1.63
CA GLN A 391 -10.43 -11.11 -2.04
C GLN A 391 -9.86 -12.49 -1.74
N PHE A 392 -10.50 -13.17 -0.79
CA PHE A 392 -10.13 -14.53 -0.41
C PHE A 392 -10.23 -15.43 -1.65
N PRO A 393 -9.28 -16.37 -1.87
CA PRO A 393 -9.24 -17.18 -3.10
C PRO A 393 -10.51 -18.00 -3.34
N LEU A 394 -11.28 -18.30 -2.28
CA LEU A 394 -12.51 -19.09 -2.39
C LEU A 394 -13.76 -18.19 -2.43
N PRO A 395 -14.68 -18.39 -3.40
CA PRO A 395 -15.94 -17.67 -3.42
C PRO A 395 -16.75 -18.00 -2.16
N LEU A 396 -16.95 -17.00 -1.30
CA LEU A 396 -17.81 -17.12 -0.12
C LEU A 396 -19.25 -17.45 -0.54
N ALA A 397 -19.94 -18.30 0.23
CA ALA A 397 -21.34 -18.63 -0.02
C ALA A 397 -22.24 -17.37 0.08
N SER A 398 -23.32 -17.34 -0.70
CA SER A 398 -24.27 -16.21 -0.77
C SER A 398 -24.75 -15.69 0.60
N PRO A 399 -25.13 -16.55 1.58
CA PRO A 399 -25.55 -16.08 2.90
C PRO A 399 -24.47 -15.30 3.64
N VAL A 400 -23.22 -15.78 3.58
CA VAL A 400 -22.05 -15.13 4.20
C VAL A 400 -21.75 -13.78 3.55
N ARG A 401 -21.88 -13.68 2.22
CA ARG A 401 -21.72 -12.41 1.49
C ARG A 401 -22.77 -11.37 1.92
N ARG A 402 -24.02 -11.78 2.13
CA ARG A 402 -25.07 -10.87 2.61
C ARG A 402 -24.79 -10.39 4.03
N ILE A 403 -24.38 -11.28 4.93
CA ILE A 403 -24.03 -10.92 6.31
C ILE A 403 -22.85 -9.94 6.32
N LEU A 404 -21.78 -10.21 5.57
CA LEU A 404 -20.64 -9.30 5.44
C LEU A 404 -21.05 -7.94 4.87
N ALA A 405 -21.91 -7.90 3.84
CA ALA A 405 -22.41 -6.65 3.29
C ALA A 405 -23.18 -5.81 4.33
N ILE A 406 -23.98 -6.44 5.19
CA ILE A 406 -24.70 -5.77 6.29
C ILE A 406 -23.71 -5.23 7.33
N VAL A 407 -22.70 -6.04 7.71
CA VAL A 407 -21.67 -5.62 8.68
C VAL A 407 -20.79 -4.48 8.13
N HIS A 408 -20.53 -4.44 6.82
CA HIS A 408 -19.84 -3.32 6.18
C HIS A 408 -20.66 -2.03 6.17
N GLN A 409 -21.99 -2.14 6.13
CA GLN A 409 -22.89 -0.98 6.22
C GLN A 409 -23.08 -0.49 7.65
N GLN A 410 -22.99 -1.38 8.64
CA GLN A 410 -23.06 -1.06 10.07
C GLN A 410 -22.01 -1.85 10.87
N PRO A 411 -20.85 -1.26 11.20
CA PRO A 411 -19.86 -1.96 12.00
C PRO A 411 -20.42 -2.21 13.41
N PRO A 412 -20.21 -3.40 14.01
CA PRO A 412 -20.83 -3.83 15.28
C PRO A 412 -20.44 -2.98 16.50
N THR A 413 -19.58 -1.97 16.32
CA THR A 413 -19.14 -1.01 17.34
C THR A 413 -19.69 0.41 17.17
N SER A 414 -20.46 0.73 16.11
CA SER A 414 -21.12 2.04 16.03
C SER A 414 -22.42 2.05 16.83
N PHE A 415 -22.30 2.12 18.16
CA PHE A 415 -23.40 2.64 18.97
C PHE A 415 -23.34 4.17 18.85
N ASP A 416 -23.95 4.71 17.79
CA ASP A 416 -24.11 6.15 17.66
C ASP A 416 -25.06 6.64 18.74
N VAL A 417 -24.47 7.35 19.70
CA VAL A 417 -25.18 8.09 20.73
C VAL A 417 -25.23 9.53 20.25
N ASP A 418 -26.43 10.09 20.13
CA ASP A 418 -26.62 11.49 19.78
C ASP A 418 -25.92 12.38 20.84
N LYS A 419 -25.00 13.25 20.38
CA LYS A 419 -24.18 14.10 21.24
C LYS A 419 -24.99 15.06 22.11
N SER A 420 -26.24 15.33 21.73
CA SER A 420 -27.11 16.27 22.45
C SER A 420 -27.98 15.60 23.51
N THR A 421 -28.37 14.34 23.30
CA THR A 421 -29.38 13.66 24.14
C THR A 421 -28.84 12.45 24.89
N HIS A 422 -27.63 11.99 24.57
CA HIS A 422 -27.05 10.75 25.10
C HIS A 422 -27.96 9.52 24.97
N GLN A 423 -28.88 9.52 23.99
CA GLN A 423 -29.75 8.38 23.69
C GLN A 423 -29.29 7.64 22.42
N PRO A 424 -29.50 6.31 22.33
CA PRO A 424 -29.28 5.58 21.08
C PRO A 424 -30.25 6.07 20.01
N ALA A 425 -29.76 6.32 18.80
CA ALA A 425 -30.61 6.73 17.67
C ALA A 425 -31.72 5.68 17.40
N PRO A 426 -33.00 6.07 17.25
CA PRO A 426 -34.06 5.12 16.97
C PRO A 426 -33.86 4.48 15.60
N ALA A 427 -33.78 3.14 15.59
CA ALA A 427 -33.67 2.34 14.38
C ALA A 427 -34.87 2.59 13.46
N THR A 428 -34.68 3.35 12.38
CA THR A 428 -35.69 3.46 11.32
C THR A 428 -35.55 2.26 10.39
N VAL A 429 -36.00 1.09 10.86
CA VAL A 429 -36.23 -0.06 9.98
C VAL A 429 -37.56 0.17 9.29
N ARG A 430 -37.53 0.54 8.00
CA ARG A 430 -38.68 0.32 7.11
C ARG A 430 -38.87 -1.19 6.98
N HIS A 431 -39.75 -1.74 7.81
CA HIS A 431 -40.25 -3.09 7.65
C HIS A 431 -41.08 -3.15 6.36
N THR A 432 -40.54 -3.74 5.29
CA THR A 432 -41.38 -4.44 4.32
C THR A 432 -41.68 -5.79 4.92
N SER A 433 -42.79 -5.87 5.65
CA SER A 433 -43.38 -7.11 6.12
C SER A 433 -43.84 -7.93 4.91
N THR A 434 -43.24 -9.10 4.72
CA THR A 434 -43.93 -10.20 4.06
C THR A 434 -43.52 -11.47 4.78
N SER A 435 -44.32 -11.83 5.77
CA SER A 435 -44.25 -13.14 6.41
C SER A 435 -44.96 -14.16 5.52
N PRO A 436 -44.40 -15.36 5.28
CA PRO A 436 -45.21 -16.52 4.98
C PRO A 436 -45.56 -17.19 6.31
N SER A 437 -46.85 -17.10 6.67
CA SER A 437 -47.43 -17.89 7.74
C SER A 437 -47.59 -19.34 7.28
N SER A 438 -47.44 -20.24 8.23
CA SER A 438 -47.51 -21.69 8.17
C SER A 438 -48.76 -22.23 7.48
N THR A 439 -48.63 -23.33 6.74
CA THR A 439 -49.63 -24.41 6.76
C THR A 439 -48.96 -25.75 6.44
N SER A 440 -48.73 -26.55 7.48
CA SER A 440 -48.69 -28.02 7.35
C SER A 440 -50.11 -28.52 7.48
N ALA A 441 -50.58 -29.33 6.53
CA ALA A 441 -51.47 -30.47 6.78
C ALA A 441 -51.72 -31.21 5.45
N LEU A 442 -51.26 -32.45 5.38
CA LEU A 442 -52.04 -33.64 5.02
C LEU A 442 -51.06 -34.82 4.99
N ILE A 443 -51.12 -35.66 6.02
CA ILE A 443 -51.32 -37.12 5.95
C ILE A 443 -51.75 -37.52 7.36
N ALA A 444 -53.00 -37.92 7.47
CA ALA A 444 -53.54 -38.58 8.64
C ALA A 444 -53.29 -40.09 8.53
N ASP A 445 -52.91 -40.62 9.68
CA ASP A 445 -53.24 -41.94 10.21
C ASP A 445 -52.68 -43.20 9.52
N GLU A 446 -51.75 -43.85 10.20
CA GLU A 446 -52.05 -45.15 10.81
C GLU A 446 -51.01 -45.47 11.90
N THR A 447 -51.52 -45.80 13.08
CA THR A 447 -50.79 -46.14 14.29
C THR A 447 -50.03 -47.46 14.18
N ILE A 448 -48.73 -47.47 14.48
CA ILE A 448 -47.95 -48.68 14.76
C ILE A 448 -47.39 -48.56 16.20
N PRO A 449 -47.51 -49.59 17.06
CA PRO A 449 -47.13 -49.49 18.46
C PRO A 449 -45.61 -49.39 18.61
N VAL A 450 -45.15 -48.29 19.23
CA VAL A 450 -43.74 -48.02 19.44
C VAL A 450 -43.19 -48.92 20.55
N ASN A 451 -42.13 -49.65 20.21
CA ASN A 451 -41.40 -50.57 21.09
C ASN A 451 -40.79 -49.81 22.31
N PRO A 452 -40.97 -50.29 23.56
CA PRO A 452 -40.46 -49.62 24.77
C PRO A 452 -38.94 -49.42 24.82
N ILE A 453 -38.18 -50.19 24.03
CA ILE A 453 -36.72 -50.07 23.91
C ILE A 453 -36.35 -48.81 23.09
N LEU A 454 -37.19 -48.42 22.13
CA LEU A 454 -37.00 -47.26 21.25
C LEU A 454 -37.23 -45.93 21.97
N LEU A 455 -38.15 -45.89 22.94
CA LEU A 455 -38.36 -44.73 23.82
C LEU A 455 -37.15 -44.51 24.73
N ARG A 456 -36.55 -45.59 25.24
CA ARG A 456 -35.40 -45.51 26.15
C ARG A 456 -34.10 -45.11 25.44
N GLU A 457 -33.93 -45.44 24.16
CA GLU A 457 -32.77 -45.01 23.36
C GLU A 457 -32.95 -43.61 22.76
N LEU A 458 -34.17 -43.17 22.45
CA LEU A 458 -34.44 -41.76 22.12
C LEU A 458 -34.23 -40.85 23.34
N GLU A 459 -34.60 -41.30 24.54
CA GLU A 459 -34.26 -40.60 25.80
C GLU A 459 -32.75 -40.60 26.09
N LEU A 460 -32.01 -41.63 25.66
CA LEU A 460 -30.55 -41.69 25.78
C LEU A 460 -29.87 -40.77 24.75
N ALA A 461 -30.40 -40.67 23.53
CA ALA A 461 -29.93 -39.76 22.50
C ALA A 461 -30.25 -38.30 22.85
N GLU A 462 -31.44 -38.01 23.39
CA GLU A 462 -31.75 -36.69 23.95
C GLU A 462 -30.89 -36.38 25.19
N ARG A 463 -30.56 -37.37 26.03
CA ARG A 463 -29.61 -37.20 27.13
C ARG A 463 -28.20 -36.89 26.66
N ILE A 464 -27.71 -37.55 25.62
CA ILE A 464 -26.37 -37.29 25.04
C ILE A 464 -26.35 -35.92 24.33
N THR A 465 -27.45 -35.53 23.67
CA THR A 465 -27.60 -34.21 23.05
C THR A 465 -27.67 -33.11 24.12
N ARG A 466 -28.35 -33.38 25.24
CA ARG A 466 -28.34 -32.51 26.43
C ARG A 466 -27.00 -32.52 27.14
N GLU A 467 -26.25 -33.63 27.20
CA GLU A 467 -24.88 -33.69 27.75
C GLU A 467 -23.90 -32.86 26.91
N TYR A 468 -24.04 -32.85 25.58
CA TYR A 468 -23.26 -32.00 24.70
C TYR A 468 -23.66 -30.51 24.73
N GLU A 469 -24.96 -30.20 24.91
CA GLU A 469 -25.40 -28.82 25.19
C GLU A 469 -24.97 -28.36 26.61
N ASN A 470 -24.87 -29.29 27.55
CA ASN A 470 -24.45 -29.08 28.93
C ASN A 470 -22.95 -28.80 29.08
N ASP A 471 -22.09 -29.37 28.23
CA ASP A 471 -20.64 -29.04 28.19
C ASP A 471 -20.38 -27.61 27.72
N ALA A 472 -21.23 -27.06 26.85
CA ALA A 472 -21.19 -25.64 26.48
C ALA A 472 -21.81 -24.71 27.54
N THR A 473 -22.51 -25.27 28.54
CA THR A 473 -23.10 -24.55 29.68
C THR A 473 -22.37 -24.79 31.01
N GLU A 474 -21.24 -25.49 31.05
CA GLU A 474 -20.48 -25.69 32.30
C GLU A 474 -19.74 -24.44 32.81
N VAL A 475 -19.82 -23.31 32.10
CA VAL A 475 -19.34 -21.99 32.60
C VAL A 475 -20.50 -21.11 33.10
N LEU A 476 -21.75 -21.57 33.03
CA LEU A 476 -22.90 -20.85 33.60
C LEU A 476 -23.54 -21.70 34.70
N ASP A 477 -23.24 -21.31 35.94
CA ASP A 477 -23.82 -21.79 37.18
C ASP A 477 -25.33 -22.10 37.02
N ARG A 478 -25.72 -23.38 37.09
CA ARG A 478 -27.09 -23.87 36.84
C ARG A 478 -28.11 -23.42 37.89
N ALA A 479 -27.71 -22.58 38.85
CA ALA A 479 -28.60 -21.91 39.78
C ALA A 479 -29.26 -20.62 39.23
N VAL A 480 -28.90 -20.16 38.02
CA VAL A 480 -29.40 -18.89 37.50
C VAL A 480 -30.57 -19.07 36.53
N ASP A 481 -31.76 -18.69 36.98
CA ASP A 481 -33.00 -18.65 36.19
C ASP A 481 -32.84 -17.77 34.91
N PRO A 482 -33.10 -18.31 33.71
CA PRO A 482 -33.04 -17.57 32.43
C PRO A 482 -33.96 -16.33 32.36
N ALA A 483 -35.01 -16.27 33.19
CA ALA A 483 -35.90 -15.12 33.33
C ALA A 483 -35.25 -13.96 34.12
N GLN A 484 -34.17 -14.19 34.86
CA GLN A 484 -33.41 -13.16 35.57
C GLN A 484 -32.37 -12.43 34.70
N PHE A 485 -32.19 -12.88 33.45
CA PHE A 485 -31.34 -12.21 32.48
C PHE A 485 -32.15 -11.20 31.66
N THR A 486 -32.22 -9.97 32.17
CA THR A 486 -32.66 -8.82 31.37
C THR A 486 -31.85 -8.74 30.06
N PRO A 487 -32.41 -8.21 28.97
CA PRO A 487 -31.71 -8.08 27.68
C PRO A 487 -30.30 -7.46 27.84
N THR A 488 -30.16 -6.47 28.72
CA THR A 488 -28.88 -5.85 29.10
C THR A 488 -27.87 -6.82 29.69
N LYS A 489 -28.32 -7.76 30.54
CA LYS A 489 -27.47 -8.77 31.18
C LYS A 489 -26.98 -9.81 30.16
N ARG A 490 -27.82 -10.17 29.18
CA ARG A 490 -27.45 -11.07 28.07
C ARG A 490 -26.40 -10.43 27.17
N VAL A 491 -26.56 -9.14 26.83
CA VAL A 491 -25.57 -8.40 26.03
C VAL A 491 -24.24 -8.27 26.76
N ARG A 492 -24.24 -7.98 28.08
CA ARG A 492 -22.99 -7.92 28.88
C ARG A 492 -22.27 -9.26 28.95
N SER A 493 -23.02 -10.36 29.14
CA SER A 493 -22.45 -11.70 29.16
C SER A 493 -21.85 -12.07 27.79
N MET A 494 -22.56 -11.77 26.70
CA MET A 494 -22.05 -11.96 25.33
C MET A 494 -20.78 -11.14 25.08
N TYR A 495 -20.75 -9.87 25.52
CA TYR A 495 -19.57 -9.02 25.39
C TYR A 495 -18.37 -9.57 26.16
N ALA A 496 -18.59 -10.06 27.39
CA ALA A 496 -17.54 -10.69 28.20
C ALA A 496 -17.00 -11.97 27.53
N SER A 497 -17.88 -12.85 27.05
CA SER A 497 -17.48 -14.08 26.34
C SER A 497 -16.72 -13.79 25.05
N LEU A 498 -17.15 -12.78 24.28
CA LEU A 498 -16.43 -12.34 23.08
C LEU A 498 -15.07 -11.76 23.43
N SER A 499 -14.97 -10.93 24.48
CA SER A 499 -13.72 -10.30 24.91
C SER A 499 -12.66 -11.29 25.35
N MET A 500 -13.06 -12.43 25.90
CA MET A 500 -12.15 -13.50 26.32
C MET A 500 -11.73 -14.42 25.17
N SER A 501 -12.40 -14.35 24.02
CA SER A 501 -12.05 -15.16 22.85
C SER A 501 -10.84 -14.60 22.11
N GLN A 502 -9.83 -15.46 21.87
CA GLN A 502 -8.67 -15.09 21.05
C GLN A 502 -9.05 -14.76 19.60
N SER A 503 -10.11 -15.35 19.06
CA SER A 503 -10.52 -15.17 17.66
C SER A 503 -11.56 -14.07 17.45
N ALA A 504 -12.27 -13.65 18.50
CA ALA A 504 -13.39 -12.70 18.41
C ALA A 504 -13.27 -11.49 19.35
N GLY A 505 -12.31 -11.46 20.28
CA GLY A 505 -12.12 -10.36 21.25
C GLY A 505 -11.87 -9.01 20.58
N PHE A 506 -11.27 -9.01 19.40
CA PHE A 506 -11.08 -7.79 18.61
C PHE A 506 -12.39 -7.12 18.18
N LEU A 507 -13.53 -7.84 18.16
CA LEU A 507 -14.83 -7.26 17.80
C LEU A 507 -15.33 -6.29 18.87
N VAL A 508 -15.03 -6.59 20.14
CA VAL A 508 -15.47 -5.84 21.31
C VAL A 508 -14.38 -4.98 21.94
N SER A 509 -13.11 -5.15 21.54
CA SER A 509 -12.03 -4.27 22.00
C SER A 509 -12.16 -2.85 21.46
N LYS A 510 -11.90 -1.87 22.33
CA LYS A 510 -11.74 -0.45 21.97
C LYS A 510 -10.32 -0.13 21.49
N GLU A 511 -9.36 -1.01 21.77
CA GLU A 511 -7.96 -0.82 21.37
C GLU A 511 -7.79 -1.04 19.86
N LYS A 512 -6.90 -0.26 19.26
CA LYS A 512 -6.61 -0.36 17.83
C LYS A 512 -5.91 -1.69 17.53
N LEU A 513 -6.37 -2.35 16.48
CA LEU A 513 -5.76 -3.59 16.03
C LEU A 513 -4.34 -3.32 15.51
N THR A 514 -3.37 -4.11 15.99
CA THR A 514 -1.97 -4.06 15.55
C THR A 514 -1.55 -5.39 14.96
N SER A 515 -0.42 -5.43 14.25
CA SER A 515 0.13 -6.64 13.63
C SER A 515 0.47 -7.77 14.62
N SER A 516 0.44 -7.51 15.93
CA SER A 516 0.58 -8.54 16.97
C SER A 516 -0.70 -9.34 17.22
N HIS A 517 -1.84 -8.89 16.71
CA HIS A 517 -3.11 -9.62 16.76
C HIS A 517 -3.17 -10.57 15.56
N SER A 518 -2.82 -11.84 15.76
CA SER A 518 -2.92 -12.87 14.72
C SER A 518 -4.13 -13.76 14.96
N LEU A 519 -4.98 -13.89 13.96
CA LEU A 519 -5.99 -14.95 13.98
C LEU A 519 -5.34 -16.31 13.72
N PRO A 520 -5.78 -17.37 14.42
CA PRO A 520 -5.35 -18.72 14.10
C PRO A 520 -5.84 -19.13 12.69
N PRO A 521 -5.06 -19.91 11.94
CA PRO A 521 -5.43 -20.34 10.60
C PRO A 521 -6.71 -21.21 10.60
N PRO A 522 -7.47 -21.23 9.48
CA PRO A 522 -8.67 -22.06 9.35
C PRO A 522 -8.38 -23.53 9.62
N VAL A 523 -9.04 -24.08 10.64
CA VAL A 523 -8.93 -25.51 10.97
C VAL A 523 -9.92 -26.25 10.07
N ILE A 524 -9.40 -26.90 9.03
CA ILE A 524 -10.21 -27.78 8.18
C ILE A 524 -10.33 -29.13 8.89
N GLU A 525 -11.40 -29.28 9.67
CA GLU A 525 -11.70 -30.53 10.34
C GLU A 525 -12.02 -31.64 9.33
N LYS A 526 -11.51 -32.85 9.59
CA LYS A 526 -11.77 -34.04 8.77
C LYS A 526 -12.88 -34.85 9.42
N ILE A 527 -13.79 -35.38 8.59
CA ILE A 527 -14.83 -36.30 9.05
C ILE A 527 -14.17 -37.50 9.75
N PRO A 528 -14.55 -37.82 11.00
CA PRO A 528 -14.07 -39.01 11.69
C PRO A 528 -14.32 -40.28 10.88
N THR A 529 -13.32 -41.16 10.80
CA THR A 529 -13.39 -42.41 10.03
C THR A 529 -14.48 -43.36 10.52
N SER A 530 -14.87 -43.28 11.79
CA SER A 530 -15.94 -44.07 12.42
C SER A 530 -17.34 -43.76 11.87
N CYS A 531 -17.53 -42.61 11.21
CA CYS A 531 -18.83 -42.17 10.67
C CYS A 531 -19.10 -42.69 9.25
N LYS A 532 -18.14 -43.35 8.58
CA LYS A 532 -18.33 -43.80 7.20
C LYS A 532 -19.35 -44.95 7.11
N PRO A 533 -20.43 -44.82 6.31
CA PRO A 533 -21.38 -45.92 6.07
C PRO A 533 -20.74 -47.04 5.22
N ASP A 534 -21.17 -48.29 5.45
CA ASP A 534 -20.77 -49.43 4.63
C ASP A 534 -21.75 -49.61 3.47
N TRP A 535 -21.27 -49.40 2.25
CA TRP A 535 -22.09 -49.46 1.04
C TRP A 535 -22.17 -50.88 0.44
N LYS A 536 -21.40 -51.84 0.94
CA LYS A 536 -21.33 -53.21 0.39
C LYS A 536 -22.67 -53.96 0.46
N SER A 537 -23.49 -53.64 1.46
CA SER A 537 -24.81 -54.27 1.65
C SER A 537 -25.84 -53.81 0.61
N ILE A 538 -25.64 -52.63 -0.01
CA ILE A 538 -26.55 -52.07 -1.03
C ILE A 538 -26.21 -52.61 -2.43
N GLU A 539 -24.93 -52.85 -2.73
CA GLU A 539 -24.49 -53.38 -4.03
C GLU A 539 -24.94 -54.83 -4.30
N ASN A 540 -25.24 -55.63 -3.27
CA ASN A 540 -25.64 -57.03 -3.40
C ASN A 540 -27.16 -57.27 -3.43
N CYS A 541 -27.98 -56.23 -3.61
CA CYS A 541 -29.43 -56.33 -3.36
C CYS A 541 -30.25 -56.99 -4.50
N LEU A 542 -29.70 -57.13 -5.71
CA LEU A 542 -30.56 -57.21 -6.90
C LEU A 542 -31.09 -58.58 -7.37
N ASP A 543 -30.71 -59.75 -6.82
CA ASP A 543 -31.08 -61.01 -7.51
C ASP A 543 -31.35 -62.28 -6.66
N ARG A 544 -31.97 -62.19 -5.46
CA ARG A 544 -32.37 -63.43 -4.72
C ARG A 544 -33.71 -63.35 -4.01
N LEU A 545 -34.52 -64.40 -4.13
CA LEU A 545 -35.65 -64.72 -3.24
C LEU A 545 -35.11 -64.96 -1.82
N ARG A 546 -35.69 -64.28 -0.81
CA ARG A 546 -35.15 -64.28 0.57
C ARG A 546 -36.18 -64.79 1.58
N VAL A 547 -35.68 -65.35 2.69
CA VAL A 547 -36.47 -65.85 3.83
C VAL A 547 -36.70 -64.68 4.81
N GLY A 548 -37.87 -64.57 5.45
CA GLY A 548 -38.24 -63.39 6.25
C GLY A 548 -37.22 -62.97 7.33
N LYS A 549 -36.55 -63.94 7.98
CA LYS A 549 -35.57 -63.66 9.03
C LYS A 549 -34.28 -63.00 8.53
N THR A 550 -33.81 -63.31 7.32
CA THR A 550 -32.63 -62.66 6.73
C THR A 550 -32.96 -61.25 6.24
N MET A 551 -34.23 -61.00 5.85
CA MET A 551 -34.67 -59.64 5.52
C MET A 551 -34.71 -58.73 6.75
N GLU A 552 -35.10 -59.23 7.92
CA GLU A 552 -35.10 -58.44 9.16
C GLU A 552 -33.69 -58.00 9.58
N GLU A 553 -32.69 -58.90 9.46
CA GLU A 553 -31.28 -58.59 9.75
C GLU A 553 -30.71 -57.56 8.76
N GLU A 554 -31.06 -57.66 7.49
CA GLU A 554 -30.65 -56.69 6.46
C GLU A 554 -31.30 -55.32 6.66
N VAL A 555 -32.60 -55.29 7.01
CA VAL A 555 -33.30 -54.04 7.34
C VAL A 555 -32.66 -53.38 8.56
N ALA A 556 -32.25 -54.15 9.57
CA ALA A 556 -31.52 -53.63 10.73
C ALA A 556 -30.15 -53.02 10.35
N GLU A 557 -29.38 -53.69 9.48
CA GLU A 557 -28.07 -53.19 9.02
C GLU A 557 -28.20 -51.97 8.09
N LEU A 558 -29.20 -51.94 7.20
CA LEU A 558 -29.50 -50.78 6.36
C LEU A 558 -29.96 -49.58 7.21
N THR A 559 -30.78 -49.82 8.24
CA THR A 559 -31.20 -48.77 9.19
C THR A 559 -30.01 -48.20 9.95
N LYS A 560 -29.05 -49.05 10.36
CA LYS A 560 -27.79 -48.63 10.99
C LYS A 560 -26.92 -47.81 10.05
N ASN A 561 -26.82 -48.17 8.77
CA ASN A 561 -26.07 -47.40 7.78
C ASN A 561 -26.75 -46.07 7.44
N LEU A 562 -28.08 -46.01 7.38
CA LEU A 562 -28.83 -44.76 7.22
C LEU A 562 -28.56 -43.78 8.36
N LYS A 563 -28.54 -44.27 9.61
CA LYS A 563 -28.16 -43.46 10.79
C LYS A 563 -26.74 -42.90 10.69
N LYS A 564 -25.76 -43.68 10.19
CA LYS A 564 -24.39 -43.20 9.94
C LYS A 564 -24.32 -42.12 8.86
N VAL A 565 -25.12 -42.24 7.80
CA VAL A 565 -25.23 -41.21 6.74
C VAL A 565 -25.79 -39.90 7.31
N GLN A 566 -26.85 -39.98 8.11
CA GLN A 566 -27.46 -38.81 8.75
C GLN A 566 -26.47 -38.11 9.70
N LEU A 567 -25.75 -38.87 10.51
CA LEU A 567 -24.70 -38.35 11.39
C LEU A 567 -23.58 -37.67 10.58
N THR A 568 -23.11 -38.31 9.51
CA THR A 568 -22.09 -37.74 8.60
C THR A 568 -22.57 -36.43 7.97
N ALA A 569 -23.84 -36.36 7.57
CA ALA A 569 -24.43 -35.14 7.02
C ALA A 569 -24.51 -34.01 8.05
N ALA A 570 -24.84 -34.32 9.30
CA ALA A 570 -24.87 -33.35 10.40
C ALA A 570 -23.45 -32.83 10.73
N VAL A 571 -22.47 -33.72 10.85
CA VAL A 571 -21.06 -33.37 11.07
C VAL A 571 -20.53 -32.49 9.93
N ASN A 572 -20.85 -32.82 8.67
CA ASN A 572 -20.46 -31.99 7.52
C ASN A 572 -21.04 -30.59 7.56
N ARG A 573 -22.30 -30.42 8.00
CA ARG A 573 -22.90 -29.10 8.18
C ARG A 573 -22.18 -28.31 9.27
N SER A 574 -21.92 -28.94 10.43
CA SER A 574 -21.20 -28.31 11.53
C SER A 574 -19.80 -27.85 11.13
N ILE A 575 -19.04 -28.69 10.41
CA ILE A 575 -17.70 -28.34 9.90
C ILE A 575 -17.80 -27.18 8.89
N ALA A 576 -18.79 -27.19 8.01
CA ALA A 576 -19.01 -26.13 7.03
C ALA A 576 -19.39 -24.80 7.70
N GLU A 577 -20.25 -24.84 8.73
CA GLU A 577 -20.65 -23.69 9.54
C GLU A 577 -19.46 -23.09 10.29
N ALA A 578 -18.64 -23.91 10.95
CA ALA A 578 -17.42 -23.47 11.63
C ALA A 578 -16.42 -22.81 10.67
N ALA A 579 -16.19 -23.43 9.50
CA ALA A 579 -15.31 -22.87 8.47
C ALA A 579 -15.81 -21.52 7.95
N GLN A 580 -17.13 -21.37 7.72
CA GLN A 580 -17.74 -20.11 7.30
C GLN A 580 -17.64 -19.02 8.37
N ALA A 581 -17.84 -19.37 9.64
CA ALA A 581 -17.68 -18.44 10.76
C ALA A 581 -16.24 -17.91 10.86
N GLN A 582 -15.25 -18.79 10.72
CA GLN A 582 -13.83 -18.40 10.77
C GLN A 582 -13.43 -17.49 9.59
N LEU A 583 -13.96 -17.75 8.39
CA LEU A 583 -13.76 -16.86 7.23
C LEU A 583 -14.37 -15.47 7.46
N THR A 584 -15.56 -15.42 8.08
CA THR A 584 -16.24 -14.16 8.42
C THR A 584 -15.40 -13.35 9.42
N LEU A 585 -14.90 -14.00 10.48
CA LEU A 585 -14.01 -13.36 11.45
C LEU A 585 -12.72 -12.84 10.81
N ALA A 586 -12.10 -13.61 9.91
CA ALA A 586 -10.90 -13.20 9.19
C ALA A 586 -11.14 -11.95 8.31
N ALA A 587 -12.26 -11.89 7.62
CA ALA A 587 -12.64 -10.71 6.82
C ALA A 587 -12.84 -9.47 7.71
N LEU A 588 -13.53 -9.62 8.86
CA LEU A 588 -13.74 -8.52 9.80
C LEU A 588 -12.45 -8.03 10.45
N HIS A 589 -11.54 -8.95 10.80
CA HIS A 589 -10.23 -8.63 11.34
C HIS A 589 -9.38 -7.81 10.34
N ASN A 590 -9.34 -8.24 9.08
CA ASN A 590 -8.65 -7.49 8.02
C ASN A 590 -9.22 -6.09 7.83
N THR A 591 -10.54 -5.95 7.90
CA THR A 591 -11.21 -4.65 7.79
C THR A 591 -10.80 -3.71 8.93
N LYS A 592 -10.79 -4.18 10.19
CA LYS A 592 -10.34 -3.38 11.34
C LYS A 592 -8.85 -3.04 11.28
N LEU A 593 -7.99 -3.97 10.83
CA LEU A 593 -6.56 -3.73 10.65
C LEU A 593 -6.31 -2.64 9.60
N GLN A 594 -7.02 -2.71 8.48
CA GLN A 594 -6.93 -1.75 7.39
C GLN A 594 -7.34 -0.34 7.84
N ALA A 595 -8.41 -0.20 8.62
CA ALA A 595 -8.82 1.07 9.19
C ALA A 595 -7.74 1.68 10.09
N ALA A 596 -7.14 0.87 10.97
CA ALA A 596 -6.05 1.31 11.84
C ALA A 596 -4.78 1.70 11.05
N LEU A 597 -4.47 1.00 9.96
CA LEU A 597 -3.32 1.28 9.10
C LEU A 597 -3.51 2.58 8.31
N ASN A 598 -4.69 2.76 7.69
CA ASN A 598 -5.05 3.95 6.93
C ASN A 598 -5.00 5.22 7.82
N GLU A 599 -5.50 5.14 9.05
CA GLU A 599 -5.41 6.25 10.00
C GLU A 599 -3.95 6.60 10.33
N LYS A 600 -3.09 5.59 10.50
CA LYS A 600 -1.66 5.78 10.79
C LYS A 600 -0.88 6.34 9.61
N GLU A 601 -1.21 5.93 8.39
CA GLU A 601 -0.61 6.46 7.16
C GLU A 601 -0.98 7.93 6.96
N ASN A 602 -2.22 8.31 7.27
CA ASN A 602 -2.68 9.69 7.15
C ASN A 602 -2.25 10.59 8.33
N ALA A 603 -1.95 10.03 9.50
CA ALA A 603 -1.47 10.79 10.66
C ALA A 603 -0.06 11.40 10.48
N LYS A 604 0.73 10.90 9.51
CA LYS A 604 2.08 11.41 9.18
C LYS A 604 2.14 12.24 7.90
N SER A 605 1.06 12.94 7.55
CA SER A 605 1.13 14.05 6.59
C SER A 605 1.92 15.20 7.22
N THR A 606 3.25 15.09 7.18
CA THR A 606 4.24 16.10 7.59
C THR A 606 3.92 17.46 7.00
N ASP A 607 3.75 18.48 7.87
CA ASP A 607 4.17 19.91 7.83
C ASP A 607 4.19 20.73 6.53
N ASN A 608 3.80 20.18 5.39
CA ASN A 608 3.51 20.91 4.17
C ASN A 608 1.99 21.09 4.16
N VAL A 609 1.51 22.19 4.74
CA VAL A 609 0.13 22.64 4.55
C VAL A 609 -0.17 22.55 3.06
N ARG A 610 -0.96 21.55 2.66
CA ARG A 610 -1.47 21.43 1.30
C ARG A 610 -2.38 22.63 1.12
N ILE A 611 -2.09 23.49 0.15
CA ILE A 611 -2.90 24.70 -0.10
C ILE A 611 -4.34 24.28 -0.44
N PHE A 612 -4.48 23.14 -1.11
CA PHE A 612 -5.75 22.46 -1.39
C PHE A 612 -5.64 20.97 -1.05
N ASP A 613 -6.64 20.43 -0.35
CA ASP A 613 -6.64 19.05 0.13
C ASP A 613 -7.02 18.00 -0.93
N ASP A 614 -7.58 18.44 -2.05
CA ASP A 614 -8.19 17.54 -3.05
C ASP A 614 -7.27 17.09 -4.18
N GLY A 615 -6.03 17.60 -4.23
CA GLY A 615 -5.02 17.16 -5.20
C GLY A 615 -5.42 17.35 -6.67
N LEU A 616 -6.32 18.30 -6.96
CA LEU A 616 -6.86 18.51 -8.29
C LEU A 616 -6.03 19.51 -9.12
N PRO A 617 -6.01 19.37 -10.45
CA PRO A 617 -5.44 20.38 -11.34
C PRO A 617 -6.28 21.65 -11.33
N ARG A 618 -5.62 22.82 -11.39
CA ARG A 618 -6.27 24.14 -11.29
C ARG A 618 -5.52 25.20 -12.09
N VAL A 619 -6.22 26.32 -12.35
CA VAL A 619 -5.62 27.57 -12.80
C VAL A 619 -5.20 28.38 -11.57
N TRP A 620 -3.90 28.51 -11.34
CA TRP A 620 -3.34 29.20 -10.17
C TRP A 620 -3.60 30.70 -10.16
N THR A 621 -3.76 31.32 -11.34
CA THR A 621 -4.00 32.76 -11.51
C THR A 621 -5.46 33.17 -11.26
N THR A 622 -6.33 32.24 -10.86
CA THR A 622 -7.70 32.58 -10.48
C THR A 622 -7.75 33.33 -9.14
N PRO A 623 -8.66 34.30 -8.97
CA PRO A 623 -8.78 35.08 -7.72
C PRO A 623 -8.92 34.19 -6.47
N ASP A 624 -9.72 33.14 -6.56
CA ASP A 624 -9.93 32.19 -5.45
C ASP A 624 -8.64 31.46 -5.07
N CYS A 625 -7.84 31.05 -6.06
CA CYS A 625 -6.56 30.40 -5.81
C CYS A 625 -5.55 31.36 -5.19
N ILE A 626 -5.44 32.59 -5.70
CA ILE A 626 -4.55 33.62 -5.16
C ILE A 626 -4.89 33.90 -3.70
N LEU A 627 -6.16 34.12 -3.38
CA LEU A 627 -6.62 34.40 -2.01
C LEU A 627 -6.32 33.24 -1.04
N GLN A 628 -6.39 31.99 -1.50
CA GLN A 628 -6.01 30.85 -0.68
C GLN A 628 -4.49 30.77 -0.46
N VAL A 629 -3.69 31.05 -1.49
CA VAL A 629 -2.22 31.14 -1.38
C VAL A 629 -1.82 32.24 -0.39
N GLU A 630 -2.52 33.39 -0.39
CA GLU A 630 -2.33 34.48 0.58
C GLU A 630 -2.55 34.01 2.01
N LYS A 631 -3.70 33.40 2.30
CA LYS A 631 -4.02 32.85 3.62
C LYS A 631 -2.98 31.84 4.10
N CYS A 632 -2.52 30.96 3.20
CA CYS A 632 -1.49 29.98 3.53
C CYS A 632 -0.13 30.66 3.81
N LYS A 633 0.21 31.74 3.11
CA LYS A 633 1.44 32.52 3.35
C LYS A 633 1.38 33.21 4.72
N GLU A 634 0.28 33.91 5.02
CA GLU A 634 0.06 34.57 6.31
C GLU A 634 0.12 33.58 7.49
N ALA A 635 -0.52 32.41 7.35
CA ALA A 635 -0.47 31.37 8.37
C ALA A 635 0.97 30.85 8.63
N LYS A 636 1.76 30.66 7.57
CA LYS A 636 3.17 30.25 7.67
C LYS A 636 4.05 31.33 8.31
N GLU A 637 3.83 32.59 7.96
CA GLU A 637 4.55 33.72 8.55
C GLU A 637 4.24 33.86 10.04
N LYS A 638 2.97 33.69 10.43
CA LYS A 638 2.55 33.66 11.83
C LYS A 638 3.20 32.49 12.59
N GLU A 639 3.16 31.28 12.05
CA GLU A 639 3.79 30.11 12.67
C GLU A 639 5.31 30.27 12.78
N ALA A 640 5.96 30.86 11.77
CA ALA A 640 7.39 31.14 11.80
C ALA A 640 7.73 32.19 12.88
N ALA A 641 6.92 33.24 13.02
CA ALA A 641 7.06 34.24 14.07
C ALA A 641 6.91 33.61 15.46
N GLU A 642 5.88 32.78 15.67
CA GLU A 642 5.68 32.03 16.92
C GLU A 642 6.84 31.07 17.22
N LYS A 643 7.38 30.38 16.21
CA LYS A 643 8.57 29.53 16.36
C LYS A 643 9.81 30.33 16.74
N GLU A 644 10.00 31.51 16.17
CA GLU A 644 11.15 32.37 16.49
C GLU A 644 11.02 32.99 17.88
N GLU A 645 9.81 33.38 18.28
CA GLU A 645 9.51 33.82 19.65
C GLU A 645 9.79 32.70 20.65
N ARG A 646 9.35 31.46 20.38
CA ARG A 646 9.67 30.29 21.21
C ARG A 646 11.17 30.05 21.32
N LYS A 647 11.94 30.21 20.24
CA LYS A 647 13.42 30.10 20.28
C LYS A 647 14.05 31.20 21.11
N ASN A 648 13.59 32.44 20.97
CA ASN A 648 14.07 33.58 21.74
C ASN A 648 13.79 33.39 23.23
N ASN A 649 12.57 32.95 23.59
CA ASN A 649 12.19 32.62 24.97
C ASN A 649 13.02 31.46 25.53
N ALA A 650 13.27 30.41 24.74
CA ALA A 650 14.14 29.30 25.15
C ALA A 650 15.59 29.74 25.35
N LYS A 651 16.12 30.61 24.47
CA LYS A 651 17.46 31.19 24.60
C LYS A 651 17.55 32.05 25.87
N HIS A 652 16.58 32.93 26.11
CA HIS A 652 16.53 33.76 27.31
C HIS A 652 16.51 32.90 28.59
N ARG A 653 15.65 31.86 28.65
CA ARG A 653 15.61 30.91 29.78
C ARG A 653 16.95 30.20 29.99
N ARG A 654 17.69 29.91 28.93
CA ARG A 654 19.03 29.31 29.01
C ARG A 654 20.07 30.30 29.55
N ASP A 655 20.08 31.52 29.02
CA ASP A 655 21.01 32.58 29.45
C ASP A 655 20.81 32.91 30.94
N VAL A 656 19.56 32.97 31.41
CA VAL A 656 19.22 33.14 32.83
C VAL A 656 19.75 31.97 33.67
N ARG A 657 19.57 30.72 33.22
CA ARG A 657 20.06 29.53 33.92
C ARG A 657 21.59 29.52 34.02
N ASP A 658 22.27 29.89 32.95
CA ASP A 658 23.73 29.92 32.89
C ASP A 658 24.30 31.04 33.77
N ALA A 659 23.64 32.21 33.82
CA ALA A 659 23.97 33.30 34.75
C ALA A 659 23.82 32.88 36.22
N VAL A 660 22.71 32.21 36.57
CA VAL A 660 22.48 31.67 37.92
C VAL A 660 23.53 30.62 38.29
N GLU A 661 23.92 29.73 37.35
CA GLU A 661 24.98 28.75 37.61
C GLU A 661 26.36 29.40 37.77
N ALA A 662 26.66 30.46 37.03
CA ALA A 662 27.91 31.21 37.16
C ALA A 662 28.02 31.91 38.52
N GLU A 663 26.97 32.60 38.97
CA GLU A 663 26.93 33.18 40.31
C GLU A 663 26.98 32.10 41.40
N TRP A 664 26.26 30.99 41.22
CA TRP A 664 26.33 29.86 42.16
C TRP A 664 27.75 29.31 42.30
N LYS A 665 28.54 29.25 41.21
CA LYS A 665 29.95 28.87 41.26
C LYS A 665 30.79 29.89 42.05
N LYS A 666 30.57 31.19 41.87
CA LYS A 666 31.23 32.23 42.66
C LYS A 666 30.90 32.12 44.15
N THR A 667 29.62 31.96 44.49
CA THR A 667 29.17 31.77 45.88
C THR A 667 29.80 30.53 46.52
N LYS A 668 29.89 29.41 45.78
CA LYS A 668 30.58 28.20 46.25
C LYS A 668 32.06 28.44 46.51
N ALA A 669 32.75 29.14 45.61
CA ALA A 669 34.17 29.45 45.75
C ALA A 669 34.43 30.36 46.96
N HIS A 670 33.64 31.43 47.11
CA HIS A 670 33.71 32.34 48.26
C HIS A 670 33.46 31.58 49.58
N HIS A 671 32.43 30.73 49.63
CA HIS A 671 32.15 29.92 50.82
C HIS A 671 33.29 28.94 51.14
N ALA A 672 33.92 28.34 50.13
CA ALA A 672 35.08 27.45 50.35
C ALA A 672 36.28 28.20 50.93
N GLU A 673 36.52 29.43 50.50
CA GLU A 673 37.58 30.28 51.07
C GLU A 673 37.29 30.66 52.53
N GLU A 674 36.04 31.05 52.83
CA GLU A 674 35.59 31.35 54.20
C GLU A 674 35.68 30.11 55.11
N LEU A 675 35.34 28.93 54.58
CA LEU A 675 35.52 27.67 55.29
C LEU A 675 36.99 27.41 55.60
N ARG A 676 37.90 27.64 54.64
CA ARG A 676 39.35 27.47 54.82
C ARG A 676 39.90 28.43 55.89
N LYS A 677 39.45 29.69 55.89
CA LYS A 677 39.82 30.69 56.92
C LYS A 677 39.32 30.24 58.30
N TRP A 678 38.09 29.75 58.38
CA TRP A 678 37.51 29.24 59.62
C TRP A 678 38.23 27.98 60.12
N GLU A 679 38.60 27.06 59.24
CA GLU A 679 39.37 25.86 59.58
C GLU A 679 40.77 26.22 60.09
N ALA A 680 41.44 27.19 59.47
CA ALA A 680 42.74 27.68 59.95
C ALA A 680 42.63 28.32 61.35
N LYS A 681 41.59 29.14 61.59
CA LYS A 681 41.30 29.69 62.92
C LYS A 681 41.00 28.59 63.93
N ARG A 682 40.23 27.57 63.55
CA ARG A 682 39.90 26.42 64.39
C ARG A 682 41.15 25.64 64.79
N SER A 683 42.08 25.39 63.87
CA SER A 683 43.35 24.74 64.18
C SER A 683 44.14 25.56 65.21
N ARG A 684 44.22 26.88 65.03
CA ARG A 684 44.87 27.79 65.97
C ARG A 684 44.22 27.80 67.35
N TRP A 685 42.89 27.88 67.45
CA TRP A 685 42.18 27.79 68.72
C TRP A 685 42.34 26.44 69.43
N THR A 686 42.56 25.38 68.64
CA THR A 686 42.83 24.04 69.18
C THR A 686 44.24 23.96 69.77
N GLU A 687 45.24 24.58 69.12
CA GLU A 687 46.61 24.70 69.63
C GLU A 687 46.71 25.60 70.88
N GLU A 688 45.91 26.68 70.93
CA GLU A 688 45.85 27.62 72.06
C GLU A 688 44.99 27.12 73.25
N GLY A 689 44.35 25.95 73.13
CA GLY A 689 43.57 25.33 74.23
C GLY A 689 42.22 26.00 74.54
N LEU A 690 41.67 26.78 73.61
CA LEU A 690 40.43 27.54 73.80
C LEU A 690 39.18 26.63 73.86
N PRO A 691 38.32 26.76 74.89
CA PRO A 691 37.06 26.01 74.97
C PRO A 691 36.12 26.30 73.80
N ARG A 692 35.48 25.25 73.24
CA ARG A 692 34.58 25.31 72.06
C ARG A 692 33.48 26.37 72.12
N LYS A 693 33.07 26.79 73.32
CA LYS A 693 32.05 27.82 73.54
C LYS A 693 32.45 29.20 73.01
N HIS A 694 33.75 29.47 72.84
CA HIS A 694 34.28 30.74 72.35
C HIS A 694 34.71 30.70 70.87
N TRP A 695 34.38 29.64 70.14
CA TRP A 695 34.72 29.52 68.72
C TRP A 695 33.69 30.27 67.87
N ASP A 696 34.13 30.94 66.81
CA ASP A 696 33.22 31.54 65.83
C ASP A 696 32.33 30.44 65.20
N PRO A 697 31.04 30.73 64.91
CA PRO A 697 30.16 29.78 64.26
C PRO A 697 30.67 29.42 62.86
N LYS A 698 30.44 28.16 62.46
CA LYS A 698 30.83 27.68 61.14
C LYS A 698 30.06 28.47 60.05
N PRO A 699 30.73 28.98 59.00
CA PRO A 699 30.05 29.62 57.89
C PRO A 699 28.97 28.70 57.30
N THR A 700 27.78 29.25 57.01
CA THR A 700 26.68 28.52 56.37
C THR A 700 26.63 28.85 54.88
N ARG A 701 26.46 27.83 54.03
CA ARG A 701 26.41 28.02 52.58
C ARG A 701 24.99 28.43 52.14
N PRO A 702 24.82 29.50 51.36
CA PRO A 702 23.54 29.79 50.72
C PRO A 702 23.10 28.65 49.79
N THR A 703 21.80 28.48 49.59
CA THR A 703 21.26 27.51 48.63
C THR A 703 21.19 28.10 47.22
N LYS A 704 21.24 27.26 46.18
CA LYS A 704 21.13 27.71 44.79
C LYS A 704 19.82 28.47 44.51
N LYS A 705 18.73 28.09 45.18
CA LYS A 705 17.42 28.77 45.09
C LYS A 705 17.46 30.20 45.66
N GLN A 706 18.20 30.41 46.75
CA GLN A 706 18.40 31.75 47.32
C GLN A 706 19.23 32.66 46.41
N VAL A 707 20.26 32.12 45.75
CA VAL A 707 21.05 32.85 44.75
C VAL A 707 20.21 33.22 43.53
N GLN A 708 19.35 32.32 43.08
CA GLN A 708 18.39 32.60 42.01
C GLN A 708 17.41 33.72 42.39
N GLN A 709 16.84 33.67 43.59
CA GLN A 709 15.93 34.71 44.10
C GLN A 709 16.61 36.08 44.24
N SER A 710 17.88 36.13 44.65
CA SER A 710 18.63 37.38 44.74
C SER A 710 19.01 37.99 43.38
N MET A 711 19.09 37.16 42.33
CA MET A 711 19.45 37.62 40.98
C MET A 711 18.25 38.03 40.13
N VAL A 712 17.12 37.34 40.27
CA VAL A 712 15.95 37.53 39.41
C VAL A 712 14.99 38.59 39.97
N GLY A 713 15.12 38.95 41.26
CA GLY A 713 14.14 39.80 41.94
C GLY A 713 12.84 39.04 42.18
N THR A 714 12.13 39.39 43.25
CA THR A 714 10.83 38.82 43.64
C THR A 714 9.70 39.25 42.71
N GLU A 715 9.79 39.00 41.40
CA GLU A 715 8.66 39.14 40.49
C GLU A 715 8.66 37.98 39.48
N ASN A 716 7.87 36.96 39.80
CA ASN A 716 7.05 36.11 38.93
C ASN A 716 6.94 34.67 39.46
N ASP A 717 6.15 34.51 40.53
CA ASP A 717 5.57 33.22 40.95
C ASP A 717 4.24 32.98 40.20
N ALA A 718 4.26 33.04 38.87
CA ALA A 718 3.09 32.73 38.05
C ALA A 718 3.53 32.20 36.68
N GLU A 719 4.03 30.96 36.64
CA GLU A 719 3.94 30.02 35.49
C GLU A 719 4.88 28.84 35.72
N SER A 720 4.51 27.96 36.67
CA SER A 720 5.07 26.61 36.71
C SER A 720 4.06 25.66 37.34
N ASP A 721 2.98 25.38 36.62
CA ASP A 721 2.17 24.20 36.87
C ASP A 721 1.65 23.65 35.54
N GLU A 722 2.49 22.89 34.85
CA GLU A 722 2.03 21.83 33.95
C GLU A 722 3.08 20.69 33.91
N GLY A 723 2.67 19.54 34.44
CA GLY A 723 2.96 18.25 33.80
C GLY A 723 4.18 17.47 34.28
N THR A 724 4.18 17.02 35.53
CA THR A 724 4.74 15.71 35.88
C THR A 724 3.60 14.74 36.14
N GLU A 725 3.09 14.10 35.09
CA GLU A 725 2.37 12.83 35.22
C GLU A 725 3.39 11.68 35.17
N SER A 726 3.19 10.78 36.12
CA SER A 726 3.97 9.60 36.50
C SER A 726 4.00 8.50 35.44
N ASP A 727 5.16 7.86 35.32
CA ASP A 727 5.36 6.52 34.74
C ASP A 727 4.60 5.41 35.50
#